data_AF-A0AAU3HA35-F1
#
_entry.id   AF-A0AAU3HA35-F1
#
_cell.length_a   1.000
_cell.length_b   1.000
_cell.length_c   1.000
_cell.angle_alpha   90.00
_cell.angle_beta   90.00
_cell.angle_gamma   90.00
#
_symmetry.space_group_name_H-M   'P 1'
#
loop_
_entity.id
_entity.type
_entity.pdbx_description
1 polymer ?
#
loop_
_entity_poly.entity_id
_entity_poly.type
_entity_poly.pdbx_seq_one_letter_code
_entity_poly.pdbx_strand_id
1 'polypeptide(L)'
;MDGRGIDRMPTTRRFDPRRHRRVPGLLDLWLVCGPRGKPALPTAPDRPLDAPALADLVRRTGDAADDVRILTDDGARHAELFTEVAGLLGHDVLVSPDGADIRQVLPGRVPDADDGPLHALPLDRVTRQPMDWLVLQPPDLATPLPGWFAVEDGLVRPRTGVVNLPLPTGVALATRADFVARRATAHRLGATTTELVTVSVTARSGGFLIGDYSGTQQVRDAGHLAALLGELPLYGADLRLWLTWPSEPDEQAKLAAQAAELAETTGATVWTPPPGGRAELVADHRHLRALDAAGGVAPWQAHRPRYADGPPGVDATPDGLLVPRPSRQRIVVTDADADANVDAEGMRVVEPPSADVPDDHDVSVPESSPRPPLAAEQRRAGRYGPPWLRPGQQVTIEAFEAYVPVTGDLERAAADGVPSAELFLVGYLDPRSAPDRADLLRVRVEPGGAIPVQVLRSHVPARLQYLLGAPDTYLLPAGRLDRARVRGAFRATDDGRLRPVDGLDGGALRIRPAPTNASSAGLPHDVSRWPAHGTRRAYALLPAHSRGLAPGWLPLSRRRPAARAGRLLVEVRVPRGRTLDVVATADALAALPLAGGRAERLRQAGVELILTSRSYDRVQVDRVHRARDGAWEAVPGVAAGPLPVVARGVQTAPTGPAATSN
;
A
#
# COMPACT_ATOMS: atom_id res chain seq x y z
N MET A 1 19.67 -6.61 40.77
CA MET A 1 20.45 -7.70 40.16
C MET A 1 19.49 -8.85 39.97
N ASP A 2 19.02 -9.08 38.75
CA ASP A 2 18.28 -10.27 38.34
C ASP A 2 18.60 -10.46 36.85
N GLY A 3 19.62 -11.27 36.61
CA GLY A 3 20.12 -11.61 35.27
C GLY A 3 19.03 -12.35 34.50
N ARG A 4 18.38 -11.64 33.56
CA ARG A 4 17.61 -12.26 32.48
C ARG A 4 18.52 -13.27 31.80
N GLY A 5 18.00 -14.45 31.43
CA GLY A 5 18.72 -15.64 30.92
C GLY A 5 19.53 -15.49 29.62
N ILE A 6 20.25 -14.38 29.46
CA ILE A 6 21.28 -14.08 28.46
C ILE A 6 22.63 -14.67 28.92
N ASP A 7 22.74 -15.09 30.19
CA ASP A 7 24.01 -15.32 30.89
C ASP A 7 24.45 -16.80 31.00
N ARG A 8 23.97 -17.68 30.13
CA ARG A 8 24.73 -18.91 29.86
C ARG A 8 25.80 -18.56 28.83
N MET A 9 26.99 -18.21 29.32
CA MET A 9 28.20 -18.24 28.48
C MET A 9 28.34 -19.65 27.89
N PRO A 10 28.37 -19.80 26.55
CA PRO A 10 28.80 -21.06 25.96
C PRO A 10 30.22 -21.32 26.46
N THR A 11 30.46 -22.52 27.00
CA THR A 11 31.78 -22.99 27.43
C THR A 11 32.83 -22.93 26.31
N THR A 12 32.40 -22.73 25.07
CA THR A 12 33.26 -22.44 23.93
C THR A 12 33.11 -20.98 23.51
N ARG A 13 34.19 -20.19 23.63
CA ARG A 13 34.38 -18.90 22.93
C ARG A 13 34.45 -19.06 21.38
N ARG A 14 33.82 -20.11 20.85
CA ARG A 14 33.83 -20.51 19.44
C ARG A 14 32.45 -21.02 19.08
N PHE A 15 31.97 -20.50 17.96
CA PHE A 15 30.74 -20.85 17.28
C PHE A 15 30.65 -22.34 16.93
N ASP A 16 29.47 -22.93 17.14
CA ASP A 16 29.14 -24.29 16.70
C ASP A 16 28.14 -24.25 15.51
N PRO A 17 28.58 -24.50 14.26
CA PRO A 17 27.69 -24.53 13.10
C PRO A 17 26.62 -25.62 13.18
N ARG A 18 26.81 -26.65 14.02
CA ARG A 18 25.85 -27.76 14.18
C ARG A 18 24.65 -27.36 15.03
N ARG A 19 24.81 -26.36 15.90
CA ARG A 19 23.75 -25.82 16.76
C ARG A 19 23.11 -24.56 16.17
N HIS A 20 23.57 -24.12 15.01
CA HIS A 20 23.13 -22.89 14.36
C HIS A 20 21.82 -23.08 13.59
N ARG A 21 20.85 -22.20 13.83
CA ARG A 21 19.61 -22.16 13.06
C ARG A 21 19.86 -21.54 11.70
N ARG A 22 19.71 -22.35 10.65
CA ARG A 22 19.66 -21.87 9.27
C ARG A 22 18.36 -21.13 8.99
N VAL A 23 18.46 -20.02 8.27
CA VAL A 23 17.31 -19.27 7.76
C VAL A 23 17.15 -19.61 6.28
N PRO A 24 15.99 -20.13 5.83
CA PRO A 24 15.79 -20.44 4.41
C PRO A 24 16.03 -19.22 3.51
N GLY A 25 16.75 -19.41 2.41
CA GLY A 25 17.10 -18.35 1.47
C GLY A 25 18.28 -17.46 1.89
N LEU A 26 18.95 -17.77 3.01
CA LEU A 26 20.08 -17.01 3.54
C LEU A 26 21.29 -17.93 3.76
N LEU A 27 22.37 -17.66 3.03
CA LEU A 27 23.64 -18.34 3.21
C LEU A 27 24.43 -17.67 4.34
N ASP A 28 24.71 -18.45 5.40
CA ASP A 28 25.55 -18.02 6.51
C ASP A 28 27.02 -18.38 6.25
N LEU A 29 27.87 -17.36 6.08
CA LEU A 29 29.30 -17.54 5.83
C LEU A 29 30.14 -17.05 7.02
N TRP A 30 30.91 -17.95 7.61
CA TRP A 30 31.80 -17.66 8.74
C TRP A 30 33.16 -17.18 8.29
N LEU A 31 33.56 -16.01 8.76
CA LEU A 31 34.88 -15.44 8.52
C LEU A 31 35.55 -15.07 9.84
N VAL A 32 36.88 -15.08 9.84
CA VAL A 32 37.74 -14.62 10.93
C VAL A 32 38.64 -13.50 10.43
N CYS A 33 39.16 -12.68 11.34
CA CYS A 33 40.21 -11.71 11.01
C CYS A 33 41.55 -12.46 10.80
N GLY A 34 42.01 -12.52 9.55
CA GLY A 34 43.32 -13.00 9.15
C GLY A 34 44.41 -11.91 9.19
N PRO A 35 45.57 -12.13 8.55
CA PRO A 35 46.68 -11.18 8.51
C PRO A 35 46.23 -9.78 8.08
N ARG A 36 46.75 -8.76 8.78
CA ARG A 36 46.42 -7.34 8.56
C ARG A 36 44.92 -7.01 8.77
N GLY A 37 44.21 -7.84 9.53
CA GLY A 37 42.80 -7.63 9.86
C GLY A 37 41.83 -7.96 8.72
N LYS A 38 42.28 -8.59 7.63
CA LYS A 38 41.42 -8.92 6.49
C LYS A 38 40.57 -10.17 6.74
N PRO A 39 39.36 -10.29 6.17
CA PRO A 39 38.54 -11.49 6.31
C PRO A 39 39.22 -12.73 5.73
N ALA A 40 39.17 -13.85 6.44
CA ALA A 40 39.71 -15.15 6.02
C ALA A 40 38.80 -16.29 6.50
N LEU A 41 38.96 -17.49 5.93
CA LEU A 41 38.22 -18.67 6.41
C LEU A 41 38.81 -19.20 7.72
N PRO A 42 37.99 -19.69 8.66
CA PRO A 42 38.48 -20.33 9.89
C PRO A 42 39.45 -21.50 9.65
N THR A 43 39.30 -22.21 8.53
CA THR A 43 40.14 -23.36 8.14
C THR A 43 41.44 -22.95 7.46
N ALA A 44 41.58 -21.69 7.04
CA ALA A 44 42.76 -21.14 6.40
C ALA A 44 42.96 -19.66 6.78
N PRO A 45 43.19 -19.36 8.08
CA PRO A 45 43.19 -18.00 8.60
C PRO A 45 44.31 -17.12 8.02
N ASP A 46 45.42 -17.72 7.59
CA ASP A 46 46.57 -17.01 7.00
C ASP A 46 46.36 -16.59 5.53
N ARG A 47 45.24 -17.00 4.91
CA ARG A 47 44.90 -16.69 3.52
C ARG A 47 43.72 -15.72 3.48
N PRO A 48 43.96 -14.39 3.47
CA PRO A 48 42.90 -13.41 3.38
C PRO A 48 42.17 -13.53 2.05
N LEU A 49 40.86 -13.26 2.07
CA LEU A 49 40.00 -13.29 0.91
C LEU A 49 39.72 -11.85 0.43
N ASP A 50 39.76 -11.67 -0.88
CA ASP A 50 39.22 -10.50 -1.56
C ASP A 50 37.76 -10.74 -1.98
N ALA A 51 37.12 -9.71 -2.55
CA ALA A 51 35.72 -9.79 -2.96
C ALA A 51 35.46 -10.85 -4.04
N PRO A 52 36.27 -10.99 -5.12
CA PRO A 52 36.11 -12.08 -6.09
C PRO A 52 36.20 -13.47 -5.46
N ALA A 53 37.19 -13.71 -4.59
CA ALA A 53 37.34 -15.01 -3.93
C ALA A 53 36.17 -15.33 -2.99
N LEU A 54 35.62 -14.33 -2.30
CA LEU A 54 34.42 -14.47 -1.47
C LEU A 54 33.17 -14.75 -2.31
N ALA A 55 32.96 -14.01 -3.39
CA ALA A 55 31.82 -14.23 -4.29
C ALA A 55 31.86 -15.64 -4.90
N ASP A 56 33.03 -16.10 -5.34
CA ASP A 56 33.21 -17.45 -5.86
C ASP A 56 32.99 -18.52 -4.78
N LEU A 57 33.40 -18.26 -3.54
CA LEU A 57 33.10 -19.15 -2.43
C LEU A 57 31.60 -19.26 -2.17
N VAL A 58 30.88 -18.14 -2.17
CA VAL A 58 29.42 -18.12 -2.01
C VAL A 58 28.75 -18.93 -3.11
N ARG A 59 29.09 -18.69 -4.38
CA ARG A 59 28.52 -19.41 -5.53
C ARG A 59 28.75 -20.93 -5.49
N ARG A 60 29.86 -21.39 -4.90
CA ARG A 60 30.15 -22.82 -4.72
C ARG A 60 29.41 -23.45 -3.53
N THR A 61 28.98 -22.65 -2.56
CA THR A 61 28.53 -23.15 -1.25
C THR A 61 27.01 -23.01 -1.07
N GLY A 62 26.41 -21.94 -1.57
CA GLY A 62 24.98 -21.66 -1.45
C GLY A 62 24.23 -21.77 -2.78
N ASP A 63 22.91 -21.59 -2.72
CA ASP A 63 22.10 -21.50 -3.93
C ASP A 63 22.31 -20.14 -4.59
N ALA A 64 22.21 -20.10 -5.93
CA ALA A 64 22.40 -18.89 -6.73
C ALA A 64 21.35 -17.79 -6.49
N ALA A 65 20.41 -18.01 -5.58
CA ALA A 65 19.37 -17.06 -5.21
C ALA A 65 19.43 -16.69 -3.72
N ASP A 66 20.41 -17.19 -2.96
CA ASP A 66 20.56 -16.90 -1.53
C ASP A 66 21.19 -15.52 -1.30
N ASP A 67 20.65 -14.77 -0.35
CA ASP A 67 21.32 -13.59 0.20
C ASP A 67 22.40 -14.11 1.15
N VAL A 68 23.40 -13.30 1.45
CA VAL A 68 24.54 -13.75 2.27
C VAL A 68 24.52 -13.04 3.60
N ARG A 69 24.72 -13.77 4.70
CA ARG A 69 25.04 -13.17 5.99
C ARG A 69 26.45 -13.55 6.40
N ILE A 70 27.30 -12.53 6.52
CA ILE A 70 28.69 -12.69 6.95
C ILE A 70 28.73 -12.70 8.47
N LEU A 71 29.16 -13.83 9.02
CA LEU A 71 29.29 -14.06 10.44
C LEU A 71 30.75 -13.80 10.84
N THR A 72 31.06 -12.52 11.03
CA THR A 72 32.31 -12.00 11.61
C THR A 72 32.01 -10.92 12.65
N ASP A 73 32.84 -10.79 13.68
CA ASP A 73 32.79 -9.64 14.56
C ASP A 73 33.21 -8.37 13.79
N ASP A 74 32.69 -7.21 14.19
CA ASP A 74 32.98 -5.89 13.58
C ASP A 74 32.91 -5.88 12.03
N GLY A 75 31.89 -6.51 11.44
CA GLY A 75 31.79 -6.70 9.99
C GLY A 75 31.72 -5.41 9.18
N ALA A 76 31.19 -4.33 9.76
CA ALA A 76 31.11 -3.01 9.15
C ALA A 76 32.48 -2.40 8.82
N ARG A 77 33.56 -2.81 9.51
CA ARG A 77 34.95 -2.40 9.16
C ARG A 77 35.38 -2.84 7.77
N HIS A 78 34.68 -3.80 7.18
CA HIS A 78 34.93 -4.32 5.83
C HIS A 78 33.77 -4.02 4.87
N ALA A 79 32.98 -2.97 5.15
CA ALA A 79 31.81 -2.62 4.36
C ALA A 79 32.12 -2.43 2.87
N GLU A 80 33.24 -1.80 2.50
CA GLU A 80 33.65 -1.62 1.10
C GLU A 80 33.80 -2.96 0.38
N LEU A 81 34.56 -3.89 0.98
CA LEU A 81 34.78 -5.23 0.45
C LEU A 81 33.48 -6.03 0.34
N PHE A 82 32.62 -5.97 1.36
CA PHE A 82 31.34 -6.71 1.32
C PHE A 82 30.30 -6.06 0.41
N THR A 83 30.39 -4.76 0.16
CA THR A 83 29.59 -4.06 -0.86
C THR A 83 30.02 -4.48 -2.26
N GLU A 84 31.33 -4.65 -2.50
CA GLU A 84 31.84 -5.23 -3.76
C GLU A 84 31.36 -6.67 -3.95
N VAL A 85 31.37 -7.49 -2.89
CA VAL A 85 30.78 -8.85 -2.92
C VAL A 85 29.29 -8.81 -3.26
N ALA A 86 28.52 -7.90 -2.66
CA ALA A 86 27.11 -7.70 -3.01
C ALA A 86 26.94 -7.36 -4.50
N GLY A 87 27.79 -6.48 -5.03
CA GLY A 87 27.85 -6.15 -6.46
C GLY A 87 28.12 -7.36 -7.36
N LEU A 88 29.14 -8.17 -7.03
CA LEU A 88 29.52 -9.36 -7.80
C LEU A 88 28.45 -10.47 -7.75
N LEU A 89 27.71 -10.57 -6.65
CA LEU A 89 26.65 -11.56 -6.49
C LEU A 89 25.29 -11.09 -7.05
N GLY A 90 25.04 -9.78 -7.07
CA GLY A 90 23.71 -9.24 -7.35
C GLY A 90 22.70 -9.49 -6.22
N HIS A 91 23.18 -9.74 -5.00
CA HIS A 91 22.38 -10.09 -3.82
C HIS A 91 22.71 -9.20 -2.62
N ASP A 92 21.78 -9.14 -1.67
CA ASP A 92 22.01 -8.44 -0.41
C ASP A 92 23.01 -9.20 0.47
N VAL A 93 23.90 -8.46 1.13
CA VAL A 93 24.90 -9.00 2.07
C VAL A 93 24.68 -8.38 3.45
N LEU A 94 24.39 -9.21 4.44
CA LEU A 94 24.19 -8.80 5.83
C LEU A 94 25.51 -8.91 6.61
N VAL A 95 25.89 -7.84 7.29
CA VAL A 95 27.11 -7.78 8.12
C VAL A 95 26.79 -7.26 9.52
N SER A 96 27.61 -7.64 10.50
CA SER A 96 27.49 -7.11 11.86
C SER A 96 27.95 -5.64 11.92
N PRO A 97 27.36 -4.79 12.77
CA PRO A 97 27.83 -3.42 12.98
C PRO A 97 29.23 -3.33 13.60
N ASP A 98 29.83 -2.16 13.55
CA ASP A 98 31.06 -1.86 14.32
C ASP A 98 30.78 -1.94 15.83
N GLY A 99 31.71 -2.55 16.57
CA GLY A 99 31.58 -2.76 18.01
C GLY A 99 30.75 -3.99 18.38
N ALA A 100 30.35 -4.81 17.40
CA ALA A 100 29.51 -5.98 17.63
C ALA A 100 30.32 -7.27 17.79
N ASP A 101 29.89 -8.08 18.75
CA ASP A 101 30.29 -9.47 18.93
C ASP A 101 29.15 -10.39 18.47
N ILE A 102 29.40 -11.28 17.51
CA ILE A 102 28.40 -12.26 17.11
C ILE A 102 28.32 -13.38 18.16
N ARG A 103 27.09 -13.68 18.60
CA ARG A 103 26.79 -14.74 19.56
C ARG A 103 25.62 -15.60 19.06
N GLN A 104 25.61 -16.86 19.49
CA GLN A 104 24.51 -17.79 19.28
C GLN A 104 23.58 -17.76 20.50
N VAL A 105 22.32 -17.38 20.34
CA VAL A 105 21.36 -17.27 21.45
C VAL A 105 19.99 -17.88 21.12
N LEU A 106 19.23 -18.27 22.17
CA LEU A 106 17.81 -18.64 22.07
C LEU A 106 16.92 -17.38 22.22
N PRO A 107 16.19 -16.95 21.17
CA PRO A 107 15.30 -15.80 21.30
C PRO A 107 14.00 -16.17 22.03
N GLY A 108 13.83 -15.63 23.25
CA GLY A 108 12.52 -15.35 23.84
C GLY A 108 11.75 -16.44 24.61
N ARG A 109 12.36 -17.40 25.34
CA ARG A 109 11.57 -18.31 26.23
C ARG A 109 12.28 -18.91 27.46
N VAL A 110 11.41 -19.47 28.32
CA VAL A 110 11.47 -20.01 29.70
C VAL A 110 12.54 -21.09 29.93
N PRO A 111 13.12 -21.25 31.15
CA PRO A 111 14.36 -22.00 31.44
C PRO A 111 14.43 -23.49 31.07
N ASP A 112 13.33 -24.16 30.71
CA ASP A 112 13.26 -25.63 30.64
C ASP A 112 13.32 -26.25 29.23
N ALA A 113 13.71 -25.51 28.19
CA ALA A 113 13.86 -26.05 26.83
C ALA A 113 15.28 -25.85 26.28
N ASP A 114 16.21 -26.69 26.75
CA ASP A 114 17.66 -26.60 26.46
C ASP A 114 18.08 -27.10 25.06
N ASP A 115 17.14 -27.53 24.19
CA ASP A 115 17.46 -28.29 22.96
C ASP A 115 17.05 -27.62 21.61
N GLY A 116 16.80 -26.30 21.59
CA GLY A 116 16.46 -25.57 20.35
C GLY A 116 17.69 -25.06 19.56
N PRO A 117 17.63 -24.97 18.21
CA PRO A 117 18.72 -24.39 17.42
C PRO A 117 18.88 -22.89 17.70
N LEU A 118 20.13 -22.44 17.88
CA LEU A 118 20.50 -21.10 18.30
C LEU A 118 20.55 -20.13 17.11
N HIS A 119 20.13 -18.89 17.33
CA HIS A 119 20.20 -17.82 16.33
C HIS A 119 21.52 -17.05 16.46
N ALA A 120 22.13 -16.66 15.34
CA ALA A 120 23.23 -15.69 15.35
C ALA A 120 22.67 -14.27 15.54
N LEU A 121 23.15 -13.57 16.58
CA LEU A 121 22.84 -12.17 16.88
C LEU A 121 24.14 -11.37 17.02
N PRO A 122 24.22 -10.15 16.44
CA PRO A 122 25.22 -9.17 16.82
C PRO A 122 24.83 -8.59 18.18
N LEU A 123 25.73 -8.63 19.15
CA LEU A 123 25.56 -7.97 20.43
C LEU A 123 26.58 -6.85 20.54
N ASP A 124 26.15 -5.67 20.99
CA ASP A 124 27.05 -4.60 21.35
C ASP A 124 28.04 -5.11 22.42
N ARG A 125 29.33 -4.95 22.16
CA ARG A 125 30.40 -5.53 22.98
C ARG A 125 30.39 -5.03 24.43
N VAL A 126 29.93 -3.80 24.65
CA VAL A 126 29.94 -3.13 25.95
C VAL A 126 28.63 -3.39 26.70
N THR A 127 27.52 -3.03 26.10
CA THR A 127 26.18 -3.04 26.69
C THR A 127 25.51 -4.41 26.63
N ARG A 128 26.02 -5.32 25.80
CA ARG A 128 25.47 -6.65 25.52
C ARG A 128 24.05 -6.62 24.97
N GLN A 129 23.58 -5.47 24.49
CA GLN A 129 22.28 -5.35 23.84
C GLN A 129 22.35 -5.85 22.39
N PRO A 130 21.27 -6.45 21.86
CA PRO A 130 21.19 -6.79 20.45
C PRO A 130 21.35 -5.57 19.55
N MET A 131 22.13 -5.72 18.48
CA MET A 131 22.26 -4.74 17.41
C MET A 131 21.71 -5.33 16.11
N ASP A 132 21.08 -4.49 15.29
CA ASP A 132 20.57 -4.91 13.99
C ASP A 132 21.71 -5.09 12.98
N TRP A 133 21.59 -6.13 12.14
CA TRP A 133 22.47 -6.36 11.00
C TRP A 133 22.41 -5.20 10.02
N LEU A 134 23.56 -4.80 9.47
CA LEU A 134 23.63 -3.87 8.36
C LEU A 134 23.40 -4.63 7.06
N VAL A 135 22.50 -4.13 6.21
CA VAL A 135 22.23 -4.71 4.89
C VAL A 135 22.98 -3.90 3.84
N LEU A 136 23.99 -4.52 3.24
CA LEU A 136 24.74 -3.98 2.10
C LEU A 136 24.09 -4.46 0.80
N GLN A 137 23.65 -3.52 -0.03
CA GLN A 137 23.01 -3.84 -1.30
C GLN A 137 24.03 -3.73 -2.45
N PRO A 138 23.81 -4.40 -3.59
CA PRO A 138 24.61 -4.19 -4.79
C PRO A 138 24.57 -2.70 -5.19
N PRO A 139 25.71 -2.02 -5.41
CA PRO A 139 25.75 -0.57 -5.61
C PRO A 139 24.79 -0.04 -6.68
N ASP A 140 24.75 -0.71 -7.85
CA ASP A 140 23.93 -0.30 -8.99
C ASP A 140 22.42 -0.58 -8.79
N LEU A 141 22.07 -1.31 -7.73
CA LEU A 141 20.72 -1.76 -7.41
C LEU A 141 20.29 -1.34 -6.00
N ALA A 142 21.05 -0.44 -5.36
CA ALA A 142 20.80 0.01 -4.01
C ALA A 142 19.54 0.89 -3.96
N THR A 143 18.61 0.56 -3.06
CA THR A 143 17.35 1.28 -2.89
C THR A 143 16.92 1.32 -1.42
N PRO A 144 16.08 2.28 -1.02
CA PRO A 144 15.46 2.29 0.30
C PRO A 144 14.32 1.25 0.45
N LEU A 145 13.94 0.55 -0.62
CA LEU A 145 12.85 -0.43 -0.57
C LEU A 145 13.23 -1.66 0.29
N PRO A 146 12.24 -2.33 0.92
CA PRO A 146 12.51 -3.45 1.80
C PRO A 146 13.20 -4.62 1.09
N GLY A 147 14.13 -5.27 1.80
CA GLY A 147 14.77 -6.53 1.38
C GLY A 147 13.92 -7.77 1.61
N TRP A 148 14.46 -8.94 1.23
CA TRP A 148 13.81 -10.24 1.42
C TRP A 148 13.59 -10.57 2.91
N PHE A 149 14.57 -10.18 3.71
CA PHE A 149 14.57 -10.38 5.17
C PHE A 149 14.19 -9.10 5.91
N ALA A 150 13.50 -9.26 7.02
CA ALA A 150 13.37 -8.24 8.05
C ALA A 150 14.45 -8.46 9.11
N VAL A 151 15.02 -7.35 9.59
CA VAL A 151 16.00 -7.34 10.68
C VAL A 151 15.37 -6.60 11.85
N GLU A 152 15.20 -7.28 12.98
CA GLU A 152 14.60 -6.69 14.19
C GLU A 152 15.25 -7.28 15.45
N ASP A 153 15.73 -6.40 16.33
CA ASP A 153 16.40 -6.75 17.59
C ASP A 153 17.54 -7.77 17.37
N GLY A 154 18.31 -7.58 16.30
CA GLY A 154 19.43 -8.43 15.87
C GLY A 154 19.03 -9.75 15.21
N LEU A 155 17.73 -10.05 15.08
CA LEU A 155 17.23 -11.25 14.42
C LEU A 155 16.94 -11.00 12.95
N VAL A 156 17.47 -11.90 12.10
CA VAL A 156 17.10 -11.97 10.68
C VAL A 156 15.93 -12.94 10.52
N ARG A 157 14.83 -12.45 9.95
CA ARG A 157 13.62 -13.25 9.69
C ARG A 157 13.19 -13.09 8.24
N PRO A 158 12.81 -14.17 7.54
CA PRO A 158 12.18 -14.02 6.25
C PRO A 158 10.88 -13.25 6.44
N ARG A 159 10.56 -12.35 5.51
CA ARG A 159 9.21 -11.79 5.43
C ARG A 159 8.22 -12.93 5.14
N THR A 160 6.92 -12.66 5.23
CA THR A 160 5.88 -13.68 5.05
C THR A 160 4.84 -13.20 4.06
N GLY A 161 4.22 -14.14 3.35
CA GLY A 161 3.21 -13.85 2.34
C GLY A 161 3.81 -13.66 0.94
N VAL A 162 2.99 -13.15 0.03
CA VAL A 162 3.40 -12.87 -1.36
C VAL A 162 4.51 -11.84 -1.38
N VAL A 163 5.51 -12.06 -2.23
CA VAL A 163 6.60 -11.11 -2.44
C VAL A 163 6.06 -9.95 -3.25
N ASN A 164 5.93 -8.83 -2.57
CA ASN A 164 5.51 -7.58 -3.17
C ASN A 164 6.46 -6.45 -2.79
N LEU A 165 6.68 -5.59 -3.77
CA LEU A 165 7.51 -4.43 -3.70
C LEU A 165 6.63 -3.21 -3.93
N PRO A 166 6.88 -2.15 -3.18
CA PRO A 166 6.11 -0.94 -3.36
C PRO A 166 6.32 -0.23 -4.70
N LEU A 167 5.25 0.27 -5.29
CA LEU A 167 5.29 1.24 -6.38
C LEU A 167 4.55 2.52 -5.98
N PRO A 168 4.88 3.70 -6.52
CA PRO A 168 4.19 4.95 -6.19
C PRO A 168 2.66 4.88 -6.27
N THR A 169 2.15 4.19 -7.29
CA THR A 169 0.74 3.85 -7.45
C THR A 169 0.62 2.36 -7.77
N GLY A 170 0.51 1.51 -6.75
CA GLY A 170 0.27 0.07 -6.92
C GLY A 170 1.40 -0.80 -6.35
N VAL A 171 1.73 -1.89 -7.03
CA VAL A 171 2.59 -2.95 -6.48
C VAL A 171 3.40 -3.68 -7.54
N ALA A 172 4.65 -4.01 -7.24
CA ALA A 172 5.46 -4.91 -8.06
C ALA A 172 5.55 -6.28 -7.40
N LEU A 173 5.00 -7.31 -8.04
CA LEU A 173 5.19 -8.69 -7.63
C LEU A 173 6.58 -9.15 -8.08
N ALA A 174 7.25 -9.90 -7.22
CA ALA A 174 8.55 -10.47 -7.50
C ALA A 174 8.59 -11.96 -7.14
N THR A 175 9.67 -12.60 -7.54
CA THR A 175 10.06 -13.95 -7.12
C THR A 175 11.41 -13.86 -6.43
N ARG A 176 11.89 -14.97 -5.84
CA ARG A 176 13.23 -14.99 -5.26
C ARG A 176 14.30 -14.65 -6.29
N ALA A 177 14.17 -15.18 -7.50
CA ALA A 177 15.18 -15.09 -8.55
C ALA A 177 15.38 -13.66 -9.09
N ASP A 178 14.31 -12.85 -9.16
CA ASP A 178 14.36 -11.50 -9.74
C ASP A 178 14.21 -10.39 -8.69
N PHE A 179 14.15 -10.72 -7.40
CA PHE A 179 13.80 -9.78 -6.33
C PHE A 179 14.64 -8.50 -6.34
N VAL A 180 15.98 -8.63 -6.39
CA VAL A 180 16.90 -7.48 -6.30
C VAL A 180 16.78 -6.57 -7.52
N ALA A 181 16.75 -7.14 -8.72
CA ALA A 181 16.53 -6.40 -9.96
C ALA A 181 15.14 -5.76 -9.97
N ARG A 182 14.10 -6.50 -9.55
CA ARG A 182 12.73 -5.98 -9.46
C ARG A 182 12.64 -4.82 -8.48
N ARG A 183 13.31 -4.92 -7.32
CA ARG A 183 13.39 -3.86 -6.30
C ARG A 183 14.03 -2.60 -6.88
N ALA A 184 15.18 -2.72 -7.55
CA ALA A 184 15.82 -1.58 -8.22
C ALA A 184 14.92 -0.94 -9.28
N THR A 185 14.27 -1.75 -10.13
CA THR A 185 13.36 -1.23 -11.17
C THR A 185 12.11 -0.56 -10.58
N ALA A 186 11.55 -1.12 -9.50
CA ALA A 186 10.40 -0.57 -8.79
C ALA A 186 10.71 0.80 -8.19
N HIS A 187 11.90 0.98 -7.60
CA HIS A 187 12.34 2.26 -7.04
C HIS A 187 12.51 3.36 -8.08
N ARG A 188 12.92 3.00 -9.31
CA ARG A 188 13.12 3.96 -10.40
C ARG A 188 11.81 4.43 -11.04
N LEU A 189 10.70 3.72 -10.83
CA LEU A 189 9.40 4.14 -11.35
C LEU A 189 8.93 5.41 -10.61
N GLY A 190 8.61 6.45 -11.38
CA GLY A 190 8.12 7.72 -10.84
C GLY A 190 6.65 7.62 -10.43
N ALA A 191 6.20 8.56 -9.61
CA ALA A 191 4.78 8.73 -9.35
C ALA A 191 4.07 8.99 -10.68
N THR A 192 3.13 8.12 -11.04
CA THR A 192 2.18 8.42 -12.11
C THR A 192 0.99 9.15 -11.53
N THR A 193 0.12 9.64 -12.40
CA THR A 193 -1.15 10.22 -11.99
C THR A 193 -1.92 9.28 -11.06
N THR A 194 -2.62 9.87 -10.09
CA THR A 194 -3.31 9.19 -8.99
C THR A 194 -4.39 8.20 -9.44
N GLU A 195 -4.82 8.27 -10.70
CA GLU A 195 -5.87 7.43 -11.28
C GLU A 195 -5.33 6.16 -11.98
N LEU A 196 -4.01 6.09 -12.23
CA LEU A 196 -3.36 4.93 -12.88
C LEU A 196 -2.65 4.04 -11.86
N VAL A 197 -3.20 2.86 -11.60
CA VAL A 197 -2.57 1.83 -10.76
C VAL A 197 -1.64 0.99 -11.61
N THR A 198 -0.40 0.80 -11.19
CA THR A 198 0.58 -0.06 -11.85
C THR A 198 0.76 -1.36 -11.08
N VAL A 199 0.65 -2.49 -11.78
CA VAL A 199 1.00 -3.80 -11.25
C VAL A 199 2.12 -4.39 -12.08
N SER A 200 3.31 -4.54 -11.49
CA SER A 200 4.39 -5.28 -12.12
C SER A 200 4.24 -6.76 -11.81
N VAL A 201 4.25 -7.60 -12.85
CA VAL A 201 4.06 -9.04 -12.70
C VAL A 201 4.77 -9.77 -13.82
N THR A 202 5.35 -10.93 -13.51
CA THR A 202 5.95 -11.81 -14.51
C THR A 202 4.86 -12.69 -15.11
N ALA A 203 4.74 -12.70 -16.44
CA ALA A 203 3.86 -13.63 -17.14
C ALA A 203 4.62 -14.89 -17.55
N ARG A 204 4.02 -16.06 -17.33
CA ARG A 204 4.59 -17.36 -17.70
C ARG A 204 3.50 -18.38 -17.93
N SER A 205 3.63 -19.23 -18.94
CA SER A 205 2.68 -20.32 -19.21
C SER A 205 1.23 -19.82 -19.36
N GLY A 206 1.05 -18.63 -19.95
CA GLY A 206 -0.24 -17.98 -20.13
C GLY A 206 -0.92 -17.43 -18.87
N GLY A 207 -0.22 -17.38 -17.73
CA GLY A 207 -0.73 -16.82 -16.47
C GLY A 207 0.28 -15.91 -15.75
N PHE A 208 0.01 -15.61 -14.49
CA PHE A 208 0.80 -14.69 -13.66
C PHE A 208 1.66 -15.46 -12.65
N LEU A 209 2.98 -15.30 -12.71
CA LEU A 209 3.89 -15.92 -11.75
C LEU A 209 3.91 -15.13 -10.44
N ILE A 210 3.53 -15.80 -9.34
CA ILE A 210 3.43 -15.20 -8.01
C ILE A 210 4.35 -15.96 -7.06
N GLY A 211 5.32 -15.24 -6.50
CA GLY A 211 6.23 -15.75 -5.48
C GLY A 211 5.77 -15.43 -4.06
N ASP A 212 6.23 -16.22 -3.09
CA ASP A 212 6.15 -15.90 -1.66
C ASP A 212 7.55 -15.82 -1.03
N TYR A 213 7.62 -15.20 0.15
CA TYR A 213 8.88 -15.02 0.87
C TYR A 213 9.48 -16.32 1.44
N SER A 214 8.79 -17.46 1.31
CA SER A 214 9.38 -18.77 1.58
C SER A 214 10.19 -19.31 0.39
N GLY A 215 10.17 -18.60 -0.75
CA GLY A 215 10.86 -18.97 -1.98
C GLY A 215 10.00 -19.82 -2.91
N THR A 216 8.74 -20.10 -2.57
CA THR A 216 7.84 -20.82 -3.49
C THR A 216 7.27 -19.87 -4.53
N GLN A 217 7.00 -20.39 -5.73
CA GLN A 217 6.40 -19.63 -6.81
C GLN A 217 5.41 -20.49 -7.59
N GLN A 218 4.31 -19.88 -8.03
CA GLN A 218 3.26 -20.57 -8.77
C GLN A 218 2.69 -19.67 -9.85
N VAL A 219 2.36 -20.25 -11.01
CA VAL A 219 1.58 -19.57 -12.04
C VAL A 219 0.12 -19.59 -11.61
N ARG A 220 -0.50 -18.41 -11.59
CA ARG A 220 -1.86 -18.18 -11.10
C ARG A 220 -2.70 -17.48 -12.17
N ASP A 221 -4.01 -17.69 -12.07
CA ASP A 221 -4.99 -17.05 -12.93
C ASP A 221 -5.33 -15.62 -12.48
N ALA A 222 -6.17 -14.96 -13.27
CA ALA A 222 -6.68 -13.62 -13.06
C ALA A 222 -7.49 -13.48 -11.76
N GLY A 223 -8.25 -14.50 -11.38
CA GLY A 223 -9.03 -14.51 -10.15
C GLY A 223 -8.15 -14.46 -8.89
N HIS A 224 -7.05 -15.22 -8.89
CA HIS A 224 -6.05 -15.19 -7.84
C HIS A 224 -5.29 -13.86 -7.80
N LEU A 225 -4.88 -13.33 -8.96
CA LEU A 225 -4.24 -12.02 -9.02
C LEU A 225 -5.19 -10.91 -8.52
N ALA A 226 -6.45 -10.89 -8.96
CA ALA A 226 -7.46 -9.95 -8.48
C ALA A 226 -7.69 -10.04 -6.97
N ALA A 227 -7.61 -11.24 -6.38
CA ALA A 227 -7.73 -11.41 -4.94
C ALA A 227 -6.56 -10.76 -4.17
N LEU A 228 -5.34 -10.86 -4.70
CA LEU A 228 -4.15 -10.22 -4.12
C LEU A 228 -4.21 -8.69 -4.25
N LEU A 229 -4.75 -8.20 -5.37
CA LEU A 229 -4.93 -6.78 -5.62
C LEU A 229 -6.17 -6.19 -4.94
N GLY A 230 -6.95 -6.98 -4.20
CA GLY A 230 -8.27 -6.58 -3.66
C GLY A 230 -8.24 -5.44 -2.63
N GLU A 231 -7.05 -5.05 -2.16
CA GLU A 231 -6.83 -3.89 -1.29
C GLU A 231 -6.54 -2.60 -2.08
N LEU A 232 -6.34 -2.68 -3.41
CA LEU A 232 -6.16 -1.53 -4.30
C LEU A 232 -7.53 -1.01 -4.81
N PRO A 233 -7.69 0.31 -5.04
CA PRO A 233 -8.93 0.92 -5.51
C PRO A 233 -9.13 0.73 -7.02
N LEU A 234 -9.28 -0.52 -7.48
CA LEU A 234 -9.27 -0.84 -8.92
C LEU A 234 -10.60 -0.63 -9.65
N TYR A 235 -11.73 -0.62 -8.94
CA TYR A 235 -13.03 -0.54 -9.59
C TYR A 235 -13.25 0.82 -10.29
N GLY A 236 -13.51 0.79 -11.60
CA GLY A 236 -13.64 1.98 -12.42
C GLY A 236 -12.34 2.75 -12.66
N ALA A 237 -11.20 2.23 -12.18
CA ALA A 237 -9.89 2.81 -12.38
C ALA A 237 -9.18 2.22 -13.61
N ASP A 238 -8.03 2.78 -13.94
CA ASP A 238 -7.13 2.27 -14.96
C ASP A 238 -5.98 1.48 -14.29
N LEU A 239 -5.79 0.22 -14.70
CA LEU A 239 -4.77 -0.69 -14.21
C LEU A 239 -3.75 -0.99 -15.31
N ARG A 240 -2.52 -0.51 -15.17
CA ARG A 240 -1.39 -0.80 -16.06
C ARG A 240 -0.65 -2.06 -15.60
N LEU A 241 -0.57 -3.07 -16.47
CA LEU A 241 0.28 -4.24 -16.24
C LEU A 241 1.68 -3.99 -16.80
N TRP A 242 2.66 -3.91 -15.89
CA TRP A 242 4.06 -3.91 -16.24
C TRP A 242 4.55 -5.35 -16.35
N LEU A 243 4.44 -5.89 -17.56
CA LEU A 243 4.82 -7.26 -17.90
C LEU A 243 5.55 -7.34 -19.24
N THR A 244 6.19 -8.49 -19.46
CA THR A 244 6.68 -8.94 -20.77
C THR A 244 5.79 -10.09 -21.20
N TRP A 245 5.25 -10.03 -22.43
CA TRP A 245 4.44 -11.12 -22.95
C TRP A 245 5.29 -12.36 -23.22
N PRO A 246 4.72 -13.57 -23.06
CA PRO A 246 5.35 -14.80 -23.54
C PRO A 246 5.61 -14.74 -25.06
N SER A 247 6.67 -15.40 -25.51
CA SER A 247 7.01 -15.47 -26.93
C SER A 247 6.07 -16.38 -27.73
N GLU A 248 5.47 -17.39 -27.08
CA GLU A 248 4.62 -18.39 -27.74
C GLU A 248 3.19 -17.87 -27.99
N PRO A 249 2.64 -17.97 -29.21
CA PRO A 249 1.31 -17.46 -29.54
C PRO A 249 0.17 -18.04 -28.68
N ASP A 250 0.23 -19.33 -28.36
CA ASP A 250 -0.77 -19.98 -27.50
C ASP A 250 -0.75 -19.44 -26.06
N GLU A 251 0.43 -19.13 -25.54
CA GLU A 251 0.57 -18.51 -24.23
C GLU A 251 0.13 -17.04 -24.25
N GLN A 252 0.35 -16.33 -25.37
CA GLN A 252 -0.20 -14.99 -25.57
C GLN A 252 -1.73 -15.03 -25.60
N ALA A 253 -2.35 -15.94 -26.34
CA ALA A 253 -3.82 -16.05 -26.37
C ALA A 253 -4.40 -16.31 -24.96
N LYS A 254 -3.76 -17.19 -24.18
CA LYS A 254 -4.14 -17.47 -22.78
C LYS A 254 -3.98 -16.24 -21.90
N LEU A 255 -2.83 -15.55 -21.96
CA LEU A 255 -2.60 -14.37 -21.15
C LEU A 255 -3.55 -13.21 -21.51
N ALA A 256 -3.93 -13.07 -22.79
CA ALA A 256 -4.93 -12.10 -23.20
C ALA A 256 -6.31 -12.41 -22.60
N ALA A 257 -6.72 -13.69 -22.58
CA ALA A 257 -7.94 -14.11 -21.90
C ALA A 257 -7.87 -13.81 -20.38
N GLN A 258 -6.71 -14.03 -19.75
CA GLN A 258 -6.48 -13.70 -18.35
C GLN A 258 -6.51 -12.20 -18.07
N ALA A 259 -5.97 -11.36 -18.96
CA ALA A 259 -6.04 -9.90 -18.83
C ALA A 259 -7.50 -9.39 -18.93
N ALA A 260 -8.29 -9.95 -19.85
CA ALA A 260 -9.73 -9.67 -19.95
C ALA A 260 -10.50 -10.14 -18.72
N GLU A 261 -10.24 -11.35 -18.22
CA GLU A 261 -10.84 -11.85 -16.98
C GLU A 261 -10.46 -11.01 -15.75
N LEU A 262 -9.22 -10.49 -15.71
CA LEU A 262 -8.76 -9.58 -14.67
C LEU A 262 -9.54 -8.26 -14.70
N ALA A 263 -9.79 -7.71 -15.89
CA ALA A 263 -10.62 -6.53 -16.07
C ALA A 263 -12.05 -6.77 -15.56
N GLU A 264 -12.66 -7.91 -15.94
CA GLU A 264 -13.99 -8.31 -15.46
C GLU A 264 -14.05 -8.52 -13.94
N THR A 265 -12.99 -9.07 -13.34
CA THR A 265 -12.96 -9.41 -11.91
C THR A 265 -12.69 -8.20 -11.02
N THR A 266 -11.87 -7.26 -11.49
CA THR A 266 -11.50 -6.05 -10.74
C THR A 266 -12.43 -4.87 -11.02
N GLY A 267 -13.10 -4.87 -12.18
CA GLY A 267 -13.86 -3.74 -12.69
C GLY A 267 -12.98 -2.58 -13.19
N ALA A 268 -11.67 -2.81 -13.37
CA ALA A 268 -10.72 -1.84 -13.92
C ALA A 268 -10.62 -1.98 -15.44
N THR A 269 -10.27 -0.90 -16.13
CA THR A 269 -9.70 -1.02 -17.48
C THR A 269 -8.25 -1.48 -17.34
N VAL A 270 -7.93 -2.67 -17.85
CA VAL A 270 -6.59 -3.24 -17.76
C VAL A 270 -5.80 -2.90 -19.02
N TRP A 271 -4.65 -2.27 -18.86
CA TRP A 271 -3.75 -1.89 -19.94
C TRP A 271 -2.55 -2.83 -20.01
N THR A 272 -2.31 -3.40 -21.19
CA THR A 272 -1.14 -4.24 -21.46
C THR A 272 -0.34 -3.68 -22.63
N PRO A 273 0.96 -3.98 -22.74
CA PRO A 273 1.65 -3.85 -24.03
C PRO A 273 0.98 -4.76 -25.08
N PRO A 274 1.23 -4.58 -26.38
CA PRO A 274 0.75 -5.49 -27.41
C PRO A 274 1.21 -6.94 -27.19
N PRO A 275 0.45 -7.97 -27.62
CA PRO A 275 0.85 -9.37 -27.55
C PRO A 275 2.25 -9.60 -28.16
N GLY A 276 3.07 -10.39 -27.46
CA GLY A 276 4.48 -10.62 -27.79
C GLY A 276 5.42 -9.46 -27.46
N GLY A 277 4.88 -8.29 -27.09
CA GLY A 277 5.62 -7.11 -26.68
C GLY A 277 5.96 -7.05 -25.19
N ARG A 278 6.39 -5.88 -24.72
CA ARG A 278 6.77 -5.65 -23.32
C ARG A 278 6.56 -4.23 -22.87
N ALA A 279 6.43 -4.04 -21.56
CA ALA A 279 6.50 -2.73 -20.92
C ALA A 279 7.92 -2.47 -20.41
N GLU A 280 8.50 -1.35 -20.82
CA GLU A 280 9.88 -0.98 -20.50
C GLU A 280 9.94 0.37 -19.77
N LEU A 281 10.84 0.48 -18.79
CA LEU A 281 11.08 1.74 -18.09
C LEU A 281 11.97 2.64 -18.94
N VAL A 282 11.51 3.85 -19.24
CA VAL A 282 12.29 4.85 -19.98
C VAL A 282 13.29 5.48 -19.03
N ALA A 283 14.60 5.27 -19.31
CA ALA A 283 15.71 5.57 -18.40
C ALA A 283 15.70 7.00 -17.82
N ASP A 284 15.32 7.99 -18.64
CA ASP A 284 15.41 9.41 -18.26
C ASP A 284 14.10 10.00 -17.68
N HIS A 285 12.99 9.28 -17.81
CA HIS A 285 11.66 9.86 -17.57
C HIS A 285 10.86 9.14 -16.48
N ARG A 286 11.41 8.10 -15.85
CA ARG A 286 10.74 7.35 -14.76
C ARG A 286 9.32 6.84 -15.12
N HIS A 287 9.03 6.69 -16.41
CA HIS A 287 7.75 6.27 -16.96
C HIS A 287 7.87 4.92 -17.68
N LEU A 288 6.74 4.23 -17.86
CA LEU A 288 6.69 2.99 -18.63
C LEU A 288 6.19 3.26 -20.05
N ARG A 289 6.89 2.65 -21.02
CA ARG A 289 6.53 2.63 -22.43
C ARG A 289 6.18 1.22 -22.88
N ALA A 290 5.13 1.08 -23.69
CA ALA A 290 4.81 -0.17 -24.36
C ALA A 290 5.63 -0.33 -25.64
N LEU A 291 6.20 -1.51 -25.81
CA LEU A 291 6.90 -1.95 -27.00
C LEU A 291 6.18 -3.16 -27.60
N ASP A 292 6.19 -3.29 -28.91
CA ASP A 292 5.70 -4.46 -29.64
C ASP A 292 6.71 -5.62 -29.64
N ALA A 293 6.37 -6.72 -30.31
CA ALA A 293 7.21 -7.91 -30.41
C ALA A 293 8.54 -7.67 -31.16
N ALA A 294 8.61 -6.66 -32.03
CA ALA A 294 9.82 -6.26 -32.74
C ALA A 294 10.68 -5.29 -31.91
N GLY A 295 10.22 -4.87 -30.72
CA GLY A 295 10.85 -3.86 -29.89
C GLY A 295 10.57 -2.42 -30.34
N GLY A 296 9.68 -2.23 -31.31
CA GLY A 296 9.19 -0.93 -31.73
C GLY A 296 8.23 -0.33 -30.71
N VAL A 297 8.16 0.99 -30.65
CA VAL A 297 7.21 1.70 -29.77
C VAL A 297 5.80 1.49 -30.30
N ALA A 298 4.86 1.14 -29.41
CA ALA A 298 3.49 0.86 -29.78
C ALA A 298 2.50 1.31 -28.69
N PRO A 299 1.25 1.66 -29.07
CA PRO A 299 0.24 2.05 -28.10
C PRO A 299 -0.12 0.87 -27.17
N TRP A 300 -0.47 1.20 -25.92
CA TRP A 300 -1.02 0.25 -24.97
C TRP A 300 -2.38 -0.28 -25.44
N GLN A 301 -2.68 -1.53 -25.10
CA GLN A 301 -3.95 -2.18 -25.38
C GLN A 301 -4.84 -2.22 -24.15
N ALA A 302 -6.10 -1.80 -24.31
CA ALA A 302 -7.10 -1.79 -23.24
C ALA A 302 -7.96 -3.06 -23.26
N HIS A 303 -8.08 -3.71 -22.11
CA HIS A 303 -9.05 -4.76 -21.81
C HIS A 303 -10.09 -4.17 -20.86
N ARG A 304 -11.33 -4.02 -21.34
CA ARG A 304 -12.40 -3.33 -20.61
C ARG A 304 -13.42 -4.33 -20.09
N PRO A 305 -13.92 -4.16 -18.85
CA PRO A 305 -15.04 -4.97 -18.38
C PRO A 305 -16.32 -4.59 -19.13
N ARG A 306 -17.21 -5.56 -19.35
CA ARG A 306 -18.48 -5.39 -20.08
C ARG A 306 -19.39 -4.30 -19.52
N TYR A 307 -19.23 -3.96 -18.24
CA TYR A 307 -20.04 -2.99 -17.50
C TYR A 307 -19.33 -1.65 -17.28
N ALA A 308 -18.20 -1.39 -17.95
CA ALA A 308 -17.54 -0.08 -17.89
C ALA A 308 -18.39 0.99 -18.57
N ASP A 309 -18.82 2.00 -17.81
CA ASP A 309 -19.50 3.18 -18.33
C ASP A 309 -18.48 4.22 -18.83
N GLY A 310 -18.72 4.80 -20.01
CA GLY A 310 -17.88 5.88 -20.57
C GLY A 310 -16.54 5.43 -21.16
N PRO A 311 -15.67 6.36 -21.59
CA PRO A 311 -14.29 6.05 -22.01
C PRO A 311 -13.36 5.82 -20.80
N PRO A 312 -12.18 5.19 -20.99
CA PRO A 312 -11.15 5.10 -19.94
C PRO A 312 -10.68 6.48 -19.46
N GLY A 313 -10.12 6.54 -18.24
CA GLY A 313 -9.58 7.77 -17.64
C GLY A 313 -8.22 8.17 -18.22
N VAL A 314 -7.52 7.23 -18.88
CA VAL A 314 -6.26 7.48 -19.58
C VAL A 314 -6.36 7.15 -21.07
N ASP A 315 -5.54 7.82 -21.87
CA ASP A 315 -5.39 7.59 -23.30
C ASP A 315 -4.02 6.98 -23.61
N ALA A 316 -4.00 5.99 -24.51
CA ALA A 316 -2.78 5.39 -25.04
C ALA A 316 -2.24 6.24 -26.21
N THR A 317 -1.01 6.73 -26.09
CA THR A 317 -0.37 7.53 -27.13
C THR A 317 0.35 6.64 -28.15
N PRO A 318 0.57 7.13 -29.39
CA PRO A 318 1.42 6.44 -30.37
C PRO A 318 2.85 6.19 -29.87
N ASP A 319 3.35 7.05 -28.97
CA ASP A 319 4.67 6.92 -28.33
C ASP A 319 4.70 5.85 -27.21
N GLY A 320 3.63 5.06 -27.09
CA GLY A 320 3.53 3.96 -26.15
C GLY A 320 3.44 4.42 -24.69
N LEU A 321 2.93 5.61 -24.43
CA LEU A 321 2.67 6.13 -23.08
C LEU A 321 1.17 6.04 -22.75
N LEU A 322 0.87 6.08 -21.45
CA LEU A 322 -0.49 6.30 -20.94
C LEU A 322 -0.54 7.67 -20.30
N VAL A 323 -1.40 8.54 -20.83
CA VAL A 323 -1.56 9.91 -20.36
C VAL A 323 -2.97 10.13 -19.85
N PRO A 324 -3.18 10.93 -18.78
CA PRO A 324 -4.52 11.25 -18.30
C PRO A 324 -5.34 11.92 -19.41
N ARG A 325 -6.59 11.50 -19.54
CA ARG A 325 -7.52 12.24 -20.37
C ARG A 325 -7.91 13.51 -19.62
N PRO A 326 -7.77 14.72 -20.22
CA PRO A 326 -8.23 15.93 -19.56
C PRO A 326 -9.72 15.80 -19.27
N SER A 327 -10.08 15.87 -17.98
CA SER A 327 -11.46 15.84 -17.54
C SER A 327 -12.18 17.04 -18.15
N ARG A 328 -12.98 16.82 -19.20
CA ARG A 328 -14.00 17.80 -19.58
C ARG A 328 -14.85 18.02 -18.35
N GLN A 329 -14.86 19.26 -17.85
CA GLN A 329 -15.77 19.71 -16.80
C GLN A 329 -17.14 19.10 -17.08
N ARG A 330 -17.57 18.20 -16.19
CA ARG A 330 -18.92 17.68 -16.19
C ARG A 330 -19.77 18.88 -15.81
N ILE A 331 -20.35 19.56 -16.81
CA ILE A 331 -21.32 20.63 -16.61
C ILE A 331 -22.41 20.02 -15.73
N VAL A 332 -22.41 20.41 -14.46
CA VAL A 332 -23.58 20.23 -13.61
C VAL A 332 -24.57 21.22 -14.15
N VAL A 333 -25.55 20.74 -14.93
CA VAL A 333 -26.77 21.50 -15.17
C VAL A 333 -27.47 21.50 -13.82
N THR A 334 -27.20 22.53 -13.03
CA THR A 334 -28.12 22.96 -11.98
C THR A 334 -29.36 23.45 -12.70
N ASP A 335 -30.46 22.71 -12.59
CA ASP A 335 -31.79 23.25 -12.89
C ASP A 335 -31.97 24.51 -12.03
N ALA A 336 -31.93 25.65 -12.69
CA ALA A 336 -32.28 26.95 -12.14
C ALA A 336 -32.85 27.79 -13.29
N ASP A 337 -34.05 27.44 -13.73
CA ASP A 337 -34.97 28.42 -14.30
C ASP A 337 -35.67 29.12 -13.13
N ALA A 338 -35.31 30.37 -12.88
CA ALA A 338 -36.22 31.45 -12.53
C ALA A 338 -35.47 32.79 -12.46
N ASP A 339 -35.71 33.61 -13.49
CA ASP A 339 -35.81 35.07 -13.49
C ASP A 339 -34.56 35.97 -13.40
N ALA A 340 -34.19 36.42 -14.61
CA ALA A 340 -34.34 37.81 -15.07
C ALA A 340 -33.16 38.80 -14.95
N ASN A 341 -32.64 39.16 -16.14
CA ASN A 341 -32.26 40.49 -16.65
C ASN A 341 -31.45 41.43 -15.76
N VAL A 342 -30.27 41.87 -16.23
CA VAL A 342 -30.08 43.20 -16.83
C VAL A 342 -28.89 43.16 -17.82
N ASP A 343 -29.10 43.82 -18.95
CA ASP A 343 -28.24 44.00 -20.11
C ASP A 343 -26.94 44.80 -19.90
N ALA A 344 -25.92 44.35 -20.65
CA ALA A 344 -25.08 45.05 -21.63
C ALA A 344 -24.35 46.39 -21.36
N GLU A 345 -23.15 46.40 -21.94
CA GLU A 345 -22.32 47.52 -22.41
C GLU A 345 -21.34 48.20 -21.44
N GLY A 346 -20.05 48.11 -21.78
CA GLY A 346 -19.02 48.92 -21.13
C GLY A 346 -17.59 48.46 -21.36
N MET A 347 -17.20 48.15 -22.60
CA MET A 347 -15.80 47.93 -22.97
C MET A 347 -15.03 49.25 -22.77
N ARG A 348 -14.23 49.35 -21.71
CA ARG A 348 -13.22 50.40 -21.54
C ARG A 348 -11.87 49.77 -21.19
N VAL A 349 -11.01 49.79 -22.20
CA VAL A 349 -9.55 49.69 -22.07
C VAL A 349 -9.10 50.86 -21.19
N VAL A 350 -8.59 50.55 -20.00
CA VAL A 350 -7.84 51.48 -19.16
C VAL A 350 -6.47 50.86 -18.96
N GLU A 351 -5.49 51.50 -19.59
CA GLU A 351 -4.06 51.29 -19.48
C GLU A 351 -3.62 51.50 -18.01
N PRO A 352 -2.83 50.59 -17.40
CA PRO A 352 -2.49 50.70 -16.00
C PRO A 352 -1.42 51.79 -15.80
N PRO A 353 -1.58 52.70 -14.81
CA PRO A 353 -0.48 53.55 -14.40
C PRO A 353 0.54 52.71 -13.64
N SER A 354 1.80 52.81 -14.06
CA SER A 354 2.97 52.33 -13.32
C SER A 354 2.92 52.82 -11.88
N ALA A 355 2.78 51.89 -10.96
CA ALA A 355 3.04 52.07 -9.55
C ALA A 355 3.96 50.93 -9.11
N ASP A 356 5.22 51.29 -8.89
CA ASP A 356 6.17 50.71 -7.95
C ASP A 356 5.95 49.23 -7.60
N VAL A 357 6.71 48.36 -8.27
CA VAL A 357 6.95 46.99 -7.85
C VAL A 357 7.59 47.04 -6.45
N PRO A 358 6.90 46.61 -5.39
CA PRO A 358 7.57 46.34 -4.13
C PRO A 358 8.44 45.11 -4.34
N ASP A 359 9.66 45.20 -3.81
CA ASP A 359 10.73 44.21 -3.88
C ASP A 359 10.27 42.76 -3.79
N ASP A 360 11.00 41.96 -4.56
CA ASP A 360 11.15 40.52 -4.50
C ASP A 360 11.18 40.04 -3.03
N HIS A 361 10.01 39.72 -2.46
CA HIS A 361 9.93 38.98 -1.21
C HIS A 361 10.39 37.56 -1.49
N ASP A 362 11.71 37.40 -1.45
CA ASP A 362 12.49 36.25 -1.06
C ASP A 362 11.67 34.94 -1.07
N VAL A 363 11.58 34.34 -2.26
CA VAL A 363 10.99 33.02 -2.50
C VAL A 363 11.92 31.97 -1.86
N SER A 364 11.95 31.96 -0.54
CA SER A 364 12.70 31.04 0.28
C SER A 364 11.98 29.70 0.27
N VAL A 365 12.54 28.73 -0.47
CA VAL A 365 12.06 27.36 -0.45
C VAL A 365 12.19 26.85 0.99
N PRO A 366 11.10 26.36 1.62
CA PRO A 366 11.16 25.90 3.00
C PRO A 366 12.27 24.87 3.20
N GLU A 367 13.11 25.08 4.21
CA GLU A 367 14.23 24.19 4.51
C GLU A 367 13.73 22.81 4.98
N SER A 368 14.52 21.79 4.64
CA SER A 368 14.30 20.43 5.11
C SER A 368 14.47 20.37 6.63
N SER A 369 13.55 19.72 7.32
CA SER A 369 13.70 19.51 8.76
C SER A 369 14.77 18.45 9.06
N PRO A 370 15.61 18.64 10.10
CA PRO A 370 16.57 17.63 10.50
C PRO A 370 15.85 16.35 10.95
N ARG A 371 16.49 15.20 10.72
CA ARG A 371 15.94 13.89 11.12
C ARG A 371 15.83 13.81 12.66
N PRO A 372 14.62 13.68 13.23
CA PRO A 372 14.46 13.55 14.67
C PRO A 372 15.03 12.21 15.16
N PRO A 373 15.65 12.17 16.36
CA PRO A 373 16.06 10.93 16.99
C PRO A 373 14.85 10.05 17.35
N LEU A 374 15.12 8.74 17.43
CA LEU A 374 14.10 7.71 17.62
C LEU A 374 14.35 6.92 18.89
N ALA A 375 13.28 6.48 19.55
CA ALA A 375 13.36 5.49 20.61
C ALA A 375 12.23 4.47 20.49
N ALA A 376 12.49 3.28 21.01
CA ALA A 376 11.44 2.29 21.23
C ALA A 376 10.36 2.88 22.14
N GLU A 377 9.11 2.68 21.76
CA GLU A 377 7.99 3.11 22.56
C GLU A 377 8.01 2.46 23.97
N GLN A 378 8.05 3.28 25.02
CA GLN A 378 8.07 2.81 26.41
C GLN A 378 6.67 2.67 27.04
N ARG A 379 5.62 3.24 26.43
CA ARG A 379 4.25 3.25 26.96
C ARG A 379 3.41 2.11 26.36
N ARG A 380 2.55 1.48 27.16
CA ARG A 380 1.36 0.78 26.64
C ARG A 380 0.40 1.82 26.06
N ALA A 381 0.60 2.23 24.81
CA ALA A 381 -0.32 3.17 24.18
C ALA A 381 -1.67 2.53 23.84
N GLY A 382 -2.71 3.37 23.84
CA GLY A 382 -3.98 3.05 23.20
C GLY A 382 -3.80 2.74 21.70
N ARG A 383 -4.88 2.32 21.04
CA ARG A 383 -4.84 1.99 19.61
C ARG A 383 -4.31 3.17 18.79
N TYR A 384 -3.35 2.91 17.90
CA TYR A 384 -2.80 3.91 16.98
C TYR A 384 -3.81 4.48 15.98
N GLY A 385 -4.96 3.84 15.85
CA GLY A 385 -5.95 4.12 14.81
C GLY A 385 -6.03 2.94 13.85
N PRO A 386 -5.04 2.76 12.96
CA PRO A 386 -5.03 1.64 12.02
C PRO A 386 -4.87 0.30 12.77
N PRO A 387 -5.70 -0.73 12.48
CA PRO A 387 -5.67 -2.02 13.17
C PRO A 387 -4.42 -2.86 12.82
N TRP A 388 -3.78 -2.57 11.69
CA TRP A 388 -2.55 -3.24 11.27
C TRP A 388 -1.30 -2.66 11.98
N LEU A 389 -1.39 -1.44 12.52
CA LEU A 389 -0.29 -0.78 13.21
C LEU A 389 -0.26 -1.19 14.69
N ARG A 390 0.68 -2.06 15.05
CA ARG A 390 0.79 -2.69 16.37
C ARG A 390 1.54 -1.80 17.38
N PRO A 391 1.22 -1.89 18.69
CA PRO A 391 2.06 -1.36 19.78
C PRO A 391 3.55 -1.72 19.65
N GLY A 392 4.45 -0.91 20.20
CA GLY A 392 5.89 -1.17 20.23
C GLY A 392 6.65 -0.66 19.00
N GLN A 393 6.13 0.36 18.32
CA GLN A 393 6.85 1.01 17.21
C GLN A 393 8.01 1.86 17.74
N GLN A 394 8.96 2.19 16.86
CA GLN A 394 9.88 3.30 17.11
C GLN A 394 9.17 4.62 16.84
N VAL A 395 9.30 5.57 17.77
CA VAL A 395 8.66 6.89 17.68
C VAL A 395 9.69 7.99 17.83
N THR A 396 9.39 9.17 17.29
CA THR A 396 10.24 10.36 17.47
C THR A 396 10.32 10.76 18.94
N ILE A 397 11.49 11.20 19.42
CA ILE A 397 11.65 11.66 20.81
C ILE A 397 11.86 13.17 20.95
N GLU A 398 12.03 13.86 19.83
CA GLU A 398 12.11 15.32 19.76
C GLU A 398 11.00 15.87 18.88
N ALA A 399 10.66 17.13 19.12
CA ALA A 399 9.68 17.84 18.32
C ALA A 399 10.30 18.34 17.02
N PHE A 400 9.63 18.11 15.90
CA PHE A 400 10.11 18.44 14.56
C PHE A 400 8.96 18.99 13.69
N GLU A 401 9.29 19.54 12.52
CA GLU A 401 8.28 19.93 11.53
C GLU A 401 8.17 18.88 10.42
N ALA A 402 6.94 18.61 10.01
CA ALA A 402 6.62 17.72 8.90
C ALA A 402 5.65 18.42 7.94
N TYR A 403 5.78 18.10 6.66
CA TYR A 403 4.93 18.62 5.60
C TYR A 403 3.91 17.55 5.21
N VAL A 404 2.62 17.85 5.36
CA VAL A 404 1.53 16.92 5.08
C VAL A 404 0.81 17.36 3.79
N PRO A 405 0.77 16.54 2.74
CA PRO A 405 0.10 16.91 1.50
C PRO A 405 -1.42 16.94 1.68
N VAL A 406 -2.06 17.90 1.03
CA VAL A 406 -3.50 18.14 1.05
C VAL A 406 -4.06 17.92 -0.35
N THR A 407 -5.19 17.22 -0.41
CA THR A 407 -6.01 17.13 -1.63
C THR A 407 -7.24 18.02 -1.49
N GLY A 408 -7.43 18.94 -2.43
CA GLY A 408 -8.53 19.91 -2.43
C GLY A 408 -8.21 21.18 -1.64
N ASP A 409 -9.25 21.77 -1.04
CA ASP A 409 -9.19 23.08 -0.37
C ASP A 409 -8.30 23.07 0.88
N LEU A 410 -7.25 23.91 0.88
CA LEU A 410 -6.18 23.96 1.87
C LEU A 410 -6.65 24.57 3.19
N GLU A 411 -7.38 25.68 3.11
CA GLU A 411 -7.93 26.42 4.23
C GLU A 411 -8.91 25.54 5.02
N ARG A 412 -9.77 24.81 4.31
CA ARG A 412 -10.68 23.82 4.89
C ARG A 412 -9.94 22.63 5.47
N ALA A 413 -8.84 22.18 4.86
CA ALA A 413 -8.03 21.11 5.42
C ALA A 413 -7.38 21.52 6.75
N ALA A 414 -6.93 22.76 6.87
CA ALA A 414 -6.41 23.31 8.11
C ALA A 414 -7.48 23.45 9.21
N ALA A 415 -8.69 23.90 8.85
CA ALA A 415 -9.79 24.12 9.80
C ALA A 415 -10.53 22.83 10.21
N ASP A 416 -10.99 22.05 9.22
CA ASP A 416 -11.88 20.90 9.40
C ASP A 416 -11.12 19.56 9.45
N GLY A 417 -9.87 19.54 8.97
CA GLY A 417 -9.02 18.36 8.88
C GLY A 417 -8.73 17.91 7.45
N VAL A 418 -7.64 17.15 7.30
CA VAL A 418 -7.15 16.65 6.01
C VAL A 418 -8.04 15.50 5.53
N PRO A 419 -8.58 15.54 4.30
CA PRO A 419 -9.36 14.43 3.76
C PRO A 419 -8.48 13.20 3.59
N SER A 420 -8.80 12.12 4.31
CA SER A 420 -8.09 10.86 4.16
C SER A 420 -9.05 9.68 4.29
N ALA A 421 -8.79 8.66 3.48
CA ALA A 421 -9.44 7.37 3.61
C ALA A 421 -8.67 6.45 4.59
N GLU A 422 -7.47 6.84 5.01
CA GLU A 422 -6.65 6.12 5.97
C GLU A 422 -6.79 6.71 7.38
N LEU A 423 -6.60 5.88 8.42
CA LEU A 423 -6.60 6.34 9.82
C LEU A 423 -5.25 6.89 10.27
N PHE A 424 -4.53 7.52 9.34
CA PHE A 424 -3.27 8.19 9.56
C PHE A 424 -3.06 9.24 8.44
N LEU A 425 -2.11 10.14 8.66
CA LEU A 425 -1.58 11.05 7.64
C LEU A 425 -0.11 10.74 7.39
N VAL A 426 0.38 11.15 6.23
CA VAL A 426 1.79 10.98 5.84
C VAL A 426 2.44 12.35 5.90
N GLY A 427 3.51 12.46 6.69
CA GLY A 427 4.34 13.66 6.81
C GLY A 427 5.72 13.44 6.20
N TYR A 428 6.22 14.44 5.47
CA TYR A 428 7.54 14.45 4.85
C TYR A 428 8.45 15.44 5.61
N LEU A 429 9.74 15.14 5.79
CA LEU A 429 10.69 16.13 6.34
C LEU A 429 11.12 17.17 5.30
N ASP A 430 11.24 16.74 4.05
CA ASP A 430 11.52 17.61 2.91
C ASP A 430 10.23 17.85 2.13
N PRO A 431 9.76 19.10 1.99
CA PRO A 431 8.55 19.41 1.24
C PRO A 431 8.66 19.02 -0.24
N ARG A 432 9.87 18.92 -0.80
CA ARG A 432 10.13 18.48 -2.19
C ARG A 432 9.94 16.98 -2.38
N SER A 433 9.88 16.21 -1.30
CA SER A 433 9.60 14.77 -1.35
C SER A 433 8.10 14.45 -1.33
N ALA A 434 7.26 15.46 -1.11
CA ALA A 434 5.81 15.32 -1.23
C ALA A 434 5.39 15.11 -2.70
N PRO A 435 4.19 14.54 -2.95
CA PRO A 435 3.69 14.35 -4.32
C PRO A 435 3.68 15.67 -5.12
N ASP A 436 4.06 15.59 -6.40
CA ASP A 436 4.12 16.76 -7.28
C ASP A 436 2.80 17.54 -7.30
N ARG A 437 2.92 18.87 -7.19
CA ARG A 437 1.79 19.83 -7.22
C ARG A 437 0.78 19.70 -6.07
N ALA A 438 1.13 19.05 -4.97
CA ALA A 438 0.28 19.03 -3.79
C ALA A 438 0.48 20.29 -2.92
N ASP A 439 -0.62 20.89 -2.49
CA ASP A 439 -0.59 21.87 -1.40
C ASP A 439 -0.16 21.16 -0.09
N LEU A 440 0.58 21.85 0.77
CA LEU A 440 1.19 21.25 1.96
C LEU A 440 0.76 22.00 3.23
N LEU A 441 0.42 21.26 4.29
CA LEU A 441 0.37 21.80 5.65
C LEU A 441 1.72 21.61 6.33
N ARG A 442 2.25 22.68 6.93
CA ARG A 442 3.38 22.61 7.85
C ARG A 442 2.86 22.24 9.23
N VAL A 443 3.32 21.11 9.76
CA VAL A 443 2.82 20.54 11.00
C VAL A 443 3.98 20.41 12.00
N ARG A 444 3.83 20.99 13.18
CA ARG A 444 4.70 20.69 14.33
C ARG A 444 4.24 19.40 14.97
N VAL A 445 5.14 18.43 15.06
CA VAL A 445 4.88 17.13 15.68
C VAL A 445 5.69 17.04 16.97
N GLU A 446 4.99 16.85 18.09
CA GLU A 446 5.59 16.65 19.42
C GLU A 446 6.15 15.22 19.59
N PRO A 447 7.06 15.00 20.56
CA PRO A 447 7.67 13.69 20.80
C PRO A 447 6.62 12.58 20.91
N GLY A 448 6.84 11.47 20.23
CA GLY A 448 5.95 10.31 20.23
C GLY A 448 4.76 10.45 19.28
N GLY A 449 4.61 11.57 18.56
CA GLY A 449 3.51 11.83 17.63
C GLY A 449 3.67 11.17 16.25
N ALA A 450 4.91 10.88 15.84
CA ALA A 450 5.23 10.31 14.54
C ALA A 450 5.97 8.98 14.65
N ILE A 451 5.75 8.12 13.64
CA ILE A 451 6.47 6.86 13.44
C ILE A 451 7.16 6.93 12.08
N PRO A 452 8.50 6.82 11.99
CA PRO A 452 9.19 6.81 10.71
C PRO A 452 8.84 5.53 9.95
N VAL A 453 8.56 5.68 8.66
CA VAL A 453 8.07 4.58 7.84
C VAL A 453 9.14 3.48 7.64
N GLN A 454 10.41 3.87 7.58
CA GLN A 454 11.54 2.99 7.25
C GLN A 454 11.84 1.99 8.37
N VAL A 455 11.41 2.29 9.61
CA VAL A 455 11.62 1.45 10.79
C VAL A 455 10.32 0.83 11.31
N LEU A 456 9.26 0.81 10.48
CA LEU A 456 7.99 0.19 10.85
C LEU A 456 8.19 -1.29 11.16
N ARG A 457 7.82 -1.67 12.39
CA ARG A 457 7.82 -3.07 12.86
C ARG A 457 6.53 -3.81 12.53
N SER A 458 5.51 -3.09 12.07
CA SER A 458 4.21 -3.66 11.69
C SER A 458 4.20 -4.15 10.25
N HIS A 459 3.42 -5.20 9.98
CA HIS A 459 3.15 -5.63 8.61
C HIS A 459 2.29 -4.58 7.90
N VAL A 460 2.90 -3.86 6.96
CA VAL A 460 2.24 -2.81 6.17
C VAL A 460 1.34 -3.44 5.09
N PRO A 461 0.05 -3.07 5.02
CA PRO A 461 -0.85 -3.53 3.97
C PRO A 461 -0.31 -3.25 2.57
N ALA A 462 -0.58 -4.13 1.60
CA ALA A 462 -0.06 -4.02 0.23
C ALA A 462 -0.27 -2.63 -0.41
N ARG A 463 -1.46 -2.04 -0.22
CA ARG A 463 -1.80 -0.70 -0.72
C ARG A 463 -0.95 0.44 -0.15
N LEU A 464 -0.32 0.21 1.00
CA LEU A 464 0.49 1.19 1.75
C LEU A 464 1.98 0.90 1.70
N GLN A 465 2.37 -0.20 1.05
CA GLN A 465 3.78 -0.55 0.98
C GLN A 465 4.59 0.57 0.33
N TYR A 466 4.01 1.38 -0.58
CA TYR A 466 4.71 2.46 -1.30
C TYR A 466 5.43 3.42 -0.37
N LEU A 467 4.89 3.59 0.84
CA LEU A 467 5.47 4.42 1.88
C LEU A 467 6.85 3.89 2.32
N LEU A 468 7.09 2.57 2.30
CA LEU A 468 8.38 1.97 2.70
C LEU A 468 9.55 2.43 1.81
N GLY A 469 9.27 2.83 0.57
CA GLY A 469 10.27 3.37 -0.34
C GLY A 469 10.45 4.89 -0.27
N ALA A 470 9.57 5.59 0.45
CA ALA A 470 9.61 7.04 0.54
C ALA A 470 10.63 7.44 1.62
N PRO A 471 11.76 8.08 1.26
CA PRO A 471 12.72 8.54 2.25
C PRO A 471 12.08 9.62 3.13
N ASP A 472 12.57 9.77 4.36
CA ASP A 472 12.22 10.88 5.24
C ASP A 472 10.71 11.10 5.46
N THR A 473 9.99 9.98 5.40
CA THR A 473 8.53 9.91 5.51
C THR A 473 8.11 9.32 6.85
N TYR A 474 7.11 9.94 7.46
CA TYR A 474 6.61 9.63 8.79
C TYR A 474 5.10 9.39 8.75
N LEU A 475 4.63 8.37 9.46
CA LEU A 475 3.21 8.21 9.74
C LEU A 475 2.82 9.09 10.92
N LEU A 476 1.68 9.77 10.78
CA LEU A 476 0.98 10.51 11.83
C LEU A 476 -0.33 9.77 12.11
N PRO A 477 -0.35 8.77 13.01
CA PRO A 477 -1.53 7.93 13.24
C PRO A 477 -2.65 8.71 13.90
N ALA A 478 -3.92 8.41 13.55
CA ALA A 478 -5.11 9.05 14.11
C ALA A 478 -5.11 9.10 15.65
N GLY A 479 -4.66 8.01 16.29
CA GLY A 479 -4.58 7.90 17.75
C GLY A 479 -3.47 8.74 18.40
N ARG A 480 -2.69 9.48 17.61
CA ARG A 480 -1.58 10.35 18.06
C ARG A 480 -1.62 11.76 17.51
N LEU A 481 -2.69 12.12 16.79
CA LEU A 481 -2.84 13.46 16.23
C LEU A 481 -2.96 14.55 17.32
N ASP A 482 -3.21 14.17 18.58
CA ASP A 482 -3.15 15.06 19.74
C ASP A 482 -1.76 15.68 19.94
N ARG A 483 -0.74 15.07 19.33
CA ARG A 483 0.67 15.52 19.31
C ARG A 483 1.05 16.29 18.05
N ALA A 484 0.10 16.59 17.16
CA ALA A 484 0.37 17.27 15.90
C ALA A 484 -0.47 18.55 15.79
N ARG A 485 0.18 19.67 15.46
CA ARG A 485 -0.46 20.98 15.29
C ARG A 485 -0.04 21.64 13.98
N VAL A 486 -1.00 22.24 13.29
CA VAL A 486 -0.76 23.03 12.09
C VAL A 486 -0.05 24.32 12.48
N ARG A 487 1.01 24.67 11.75
CA ARG A 487 1.84 25.87 11.95
C ARG A 487 1.82 26.83 10.77
N GLY A 488 1.44 26.34 9.60
CA GLY A 488 1.36 27.12 8.38
C GLY A 488 0.99 26.21 7.22
N ALA A 489 0.96 26.78 6.02
CA ALA A 489 0.69 26.03 4.81
C ALA A 489 1.45 26.59 3.61
N PHE A 490 1.53 25.80 2.55
CA PHE A 490 2.14 26.15 1.28
C PHE A 490 1.22 25.73 0.14
N ARG A 491 1.03 26.61 -0.83
CA ARG A 491 0.33 26.31 -2.08
C ARG A 491 1.33 25.96 -3.16
N ALA A 492 1.08 24.86 -3.88
CA ALA A 492 1.90 24.49 -5.03
C ALA A 492 1.53 25.33 -6.25
N THR A 493 2.53 25.77 -6.99
CA THR A 493 2.36 26.49 -8.26
C THR A 493 2.55 25.54 -9.45
N ASP A 494 2.10 25.96 -10.64
CA ASP A 494 2.14 25.12 -11.85
C ASP A 494 3.57 24.70 -12.28
N ASP A 495 4.55 25.53 -11.93
CA ASP A 495 6.00 25.33 -12.10
C ASP A 495 6.65 24.51 -10.97
N GLY A 496 5.87 23.98 -10.03
CA GLY A 496 6.33 23.10 -8.95
C GLY A 496 6.97 23.82 -7.76
N ARG A 497 6.87 25.16 -7.69
CA ARG A 497 7.31 25.93 -6.52
C ARG A 497 6.24 25.92 -5.42
N LEU A 498 6.66 26.24 -4.20
CA LEU A 498 5.78 26.31 -3.02
C LEU A 498 5.71 27.76 -2.54
N ARG A 499 4.50 28.31 -2.44
CA ARG A 499 4.26 29.66 -1.90
C ARG A 499 3.63 29.57 -0.51
N PRO A 500 4.19 30.23 0.52
CA PRO A 500 3.59 30.22 1.86
C PRO A 500 2.20 30.88 1.84
N VAL A 501 1.33 30.41 2.73
CA VAL A 501 -0.02 30.94 2.94
C VAL A 501 -0.14 31.41 4.38
N ASP A 502 -0.49 32.67 4.57
CA ASP A 502 -0.67 33.29 5.88
C ASP A 502 -2.01 32.92 6.53
N GLY A 503 -2.08 33.01 7.86
CA GLY A 503 -3.34 32.87 8.62
C GLY A 503 -3.81 31.42 8.87
N LEU A 504 -2.97 30.42 8.58
CA LEU A 504 -3.29 29.00 8.78
C LEU A 504 -2.45 28.36 9.91
N ASP A 505 -2.53 28.90 11.13
CA ASP A 505 -1.77 28.44 12.29
C ASP A 505 -2.63 28.02 13.51
N GLY A 506 -2.07 27.18 14.39
CA GLY A 506 -2.60 26.88 15.73
C GLY A 506 -3.63 25.75 15.84
N GLY A 507 -4.22 25.30 14.72
CA GLY A 507 -5.19 24.21 14.69
C GLY A 507 -4.60 22.84 15.07
N ALA A 508 -5.37 22.02 15.80
CA ALA A 508 -5.04 20.60 15.95
C ALA A 508 -5.15 19.89 14.60
N LEU A 509 -4.15 19.07 14.26
CA LEU A 509 -4.21 18.27 13.03
C LEU A 509 -5.33 17.23 13.17
N ARG A 510 -6.20 17.14 12.17
CA ARG A 510 -7.35 16.22 12.14
C ARG A 510 -7.39 15.47 10.83
N ILE A 511 -7.96 14.27 10.88
CA ILE A 511 -8.39 13.53 9.69
C ILE A 511 -9.89 13.76 9.53
N ARG A 512 -10.31 14.22 8.36
CA ARG A 512 -11.73 14.25 7.99
C ARG A 512 -12.05 13.10 7.04
N PRO A 513 -13.32 12.65 6.99
CA PRO A 513 -13.73 11.60 6.06
C PRO A 513 -13.39 11.98 4.62
N ALA A 514 -12.72 11.08 3.91
CA ALA A 514 -12.55 11.21 2.47
C ALA A 514 -13.90 11.24 1.74
N PRO A 515 -13.96 11.89 0.56
CA PRO A 515 -15.10 11.79 -0.32
C PRO A 515 -15.37 10.32 -0.74
N THR A 516 -16.61 10.03 -1.14
CA THR A 516 -17.10 8.65 -1.37
C THR A 516 -16.53 7.96 -2.62
N ASN A 517 -15.89 8.71 -3.51
CA ASN A 517 -15.11 8.16 -4.62
C ASN A 517 -13.78 7.56 -4.14
N ALA A 518 -13.17 8.15 -3.11
CA ALA A 518 -11.92 7.70 -2.50
C ALA A 518 -12.13 6.68 -1.38
N SER A 519 -13.38 6.36 -1.02
CA SER A 519 -13.69 5.55 0.17
C SER A 519 -15.02 4.81 0.05
N SER A 520 -15.15 3.64 0.68
CA SER A 520 -16.41 2.87 0.62
C SER A 520 -17.48 3.53 1.50
N ALA A 521 -18.46 4.19 0.90
CA ALA A 521 -19.54 4.91 1.60
C ALA A 521 -19.05 6.02 2.55
N GLY A 522 -17.84 6.57 2.33
CA GLY A 522 -17.24 7.57 3.23
C GLY A 522 -16.71 6.98 4.54
N LEU A 523 -16.48 5.66 4.58
CA LEU A 523 -15.78 4.98 5.67
C LEU A 523 -14.29 4.84 5.35
N PRO A 524 -13.40 4.86 6.36
CA PRO A 524 -11.98 4.63 6.14
C PRO A 524 -11.71 3.23 5.56
N HIS A 525 -10.54 3.01 4.96
CA HIS A 525 -10.11 1.70 4.46
C HIS A 525 -9.94 0.68 5.60
N ASP A 526 -9.56 1.16 6.78
CA ASP A 526 -9.35 0.37 8.00
C ASP A 526 -10.67 0.08 8.74
N VAL A 527 -11.66 -0.47 8.02
CA VAL A 527 -12.97 -0.86 8.52
C VAL A 527 -12.98 -2.24 9.16
N SER A 528 -13.87 -2.43 10.13
CA SER A 528 -14.21 -3.76 10.63
C SER A 528 -15.01 -4.52 9.57
N ARG A 529 -14.67 -5.79 9.32
CA ARG A 529 -15.32 -6.61 8.29
C ARG A 529 -16.16 -7.73 8.90
N TRP A 530 -17.29 -8.00 8.27
CA TRP A 530 -18.23 -9.06 8.64
C TRP A 530 -18.51 -10.02 7.46
N PRO A 531 -18.74 -11.32 7.73
CA PRO A 531 -18.50 -12.01 8.99
C PRO A 531 -17.00 -12.13 9.29
N ALA A 532 -16.63 -12.15 10.56
CA ALA A 532 -15.25 -12.40 10.96
C ALA A 532 -14.77 -13.82 10.57
N HIS A 533 -15.68 -14.79 10.56
CA HIS A 533 -15.39 -16.20 10.24
C HIS A 533 -16.53 -16.86 9.47
N GLY A 534 -16.17 -17.77 8.56
CA GLY A 534 -17.10 -18.60 7.80
C GLY A 534 -18.08 -17.81 6.94
N THR A 535 -19.20 -18.44 6.62
CA THR A 535 -20.32 -17.83 5.91
C THR A 535 -21.47 -17.61 6.89
N ARG A 536 -22.08 -16.43 6.87
CA ARG A 536 -23.25 -16.11 7.71
C ARG A 536 -24.40 -15.59 6.87
N ARG A 537 -25.59 -15.72 7.43
CA ARG A 537 -26.82 -15.19 6.84
C ARG A 537 -27.01 -13.73 7.20
N ALA A 538 -27.42 -12.93 6.21
CA ALA A 538 -27.92 -11.58 6.39
C ALA A 538 -29.14 -11.34 5.48
N TYR A 539 -29.75 -10.17 5.61
CA TYR A 539 -30.97 -9.82 4.90
C TYR A 539 -30.80 -8.48 4.19
N ALA A 540 -31.13 -8.44 2.90
CA ALA A 540 -31.23 -7.21 2.12
C ALA A 540 -32.70 -6.83 1.89
N LEU A 541 -33.03 -5.54 2.00
CA LEU A 541 -34.31 -5.00 1.58
C LEU A 541 -34.15 -4.28 0.24
N LEU A 542 -34.67 -4.88 -0.83
CA LEU A 542 -34.62 -4.30 -2.17
C LEU A 542 -35.98 -3.67 -2.53
N PRO A 543 -36.01 -2.61 -3.36
CA PRO A 543 -37.25 -2.20 -4.00
C PRO A 543 -37.79 -3.33 -4.88
N ALA A 544 -39.10 -3.58 -4.83
CA ALA A 544 -39.72 -4.56 -5.73
C ALA A 544 -39.73 -4.10 -7.19
N HIS A 545 -39.80 -2.78 -7.40
CA HIS A 545 -39.80 -2.15 -8.72
C HIS A 545 -38.49 -1.38 -8.92
N SER A 546 -37.52 -1.97 -9.61
CA SER A 546 -36.23 -1.33 -9.89
C SER A 546 -35.52 -2.04 -11.05
N ARG A 547 -34.65 -1.32 -11.77
CA ARG A 547 -33.75 -1.90 -12.78
C ARG A 547 -32.44 -2.34 -12.13
N GLY A 548 -32.51 -3.29 -11.20
CA GLY A 548 -31.34 -3.91 -10.56
C GLY A 548 -30.95 -3.31 -9.20
N LEU A 549 -29.73 -3.64 -8.77
CA LEU A 549 -29.18 -3.23 -7.48
C LEU A 549 -28.68 -1.78 -7.53
N ALA A 550 -28.75 -1.09 -6.39
CA ALA A 550 -28.20 0.25 -6.27
C ALA A 550 -26.67 0.23 -6.53
N PRO A 551 -26.16 1.20 -7.31
CA PRO A 551 -24.72 1.35 -7.51
C PRO A 551 -24.03 1.76 -6.19
N GLY A 552 -22.77 1.35 -6.03
CA GLY A 552 -21.95 1.66 -4.85
C GLY A 552 -22.08 0.65 -3.71
N TRP A 553 -23.22 0.64 -3.02
CA TRP A 553 -23.40 -0.26 -1.87
C TRP A 553 -24.87 -0.50 -1.47
N LEU A 554 -25.09 -1.57 -0.71
CA LEU A 554 -26.38 -2.04 -0.22
C LEU A 554 -26.35 -2.24 1.30
N PRO A 555 -27.30 -1.70 2.07
CA PRO A 555 -27.42 -2.01 3.49
C PRO A 555 -27.91 -3.44 3.70
N LEU A 556 -27.27 -4.16 4.62
CA LEU A 556 -27.75 -5.46 5.09
C LEU A 556 -28.11 -5.39 6.58
N SER A 557 -29.05 -6.24 6.98
CA SER A 557 -29.43 -6.44 8.38
C SER A 557 -29.05 -7.85 8.82
N ARG A 558 -28.57 -8.00 10.07
CA ARG A 558 -28.27 -9.32 10.65
C ARG A 558 -29.54 -10.08 11.04
N ARG A 559 -30.58 -9.34 11.42
CA ARG A 559 -31.89 -9.86 11.77
C ARG A 559 -32.87 -9.63 10.64
N ARG A 560 -33.86 -10.51 10.52
CA ARG A 560 -34.92 -10.39 9.53
C ARG A 560 -35.74 -9.12 9.82
N PRO A 561 -35.78 -8.12 8.92
CA PRO A 561 -36.59 -6.92 9.11
C PRO A 561 -38.09 -7.22 9.08
N ALA A 562 -38.92 -6.34 9.62
CA ALA A 562 -40.38 -6.40 9.49
C ALA A 562 -40.82 -6.22 8.02
N ALA A 563 -41.98 -6.79 7.67
CA ALA A 563 -42.53 -6.69 6.31
C ALA A 563 -42.84 -5.24 5.93
N ARG A 564 -42.47 -4.87 4.71
CA ARG A 564 -42.69 -3.52 4.16
C ARG A 564 -43.24 -3.61 2.75
N ALA A 565 -44.41 -3.02 2.52
CA ALA A 565 -45.02 -2.97 1.20
C ALA A 565 -44.07 -2.37 0.16
N GLY A 566 -44.14 -2.86 -1.08
CA GLY A 566 -43.26 -2.41 -2.17
C GLY A 566 -41.79 -2.83 -2.06
N ARG A 567 -41.43 -3.68 -1.08
CA ARG A 567 -40.08 -4.22 -0.89
C ARG A 567 -40.02 -5.73 -1.08
N LEU A 568 -38.84 -6.20 -1.46
CA LEU A 568 -38.44 -7.60 -1.45
C LEU A 568 -37.44 -7.80 -0.31
N LEU A 569 -37.62 -8.87 0.45
CA LEU A 569 -36.64 -9.33 1.42
C LEU A 569 -35.82 -10.45 0.78
N VAL A 570 -34.54 -10.19 0.60
CA VAL A 570 -33.59 -11.15 0.04
C VAL A 570 -32.72 -11.71 1.16
N GLU A 571 -32.81 -13.01 1.40
CA GLU A 571 -31.96 -13.75 2.33
C GLU A 571 -30.66 -14.12 1.64
N VAL A 572 -29.55 -13.61 2.16
CA VAL A 572 -28.23 -13.75 1.55
C VAL A 572 -27.25 -14.50 2.45
N ARG A 573 -26.40 -15.32 1.84
CA ARG A 573 -25.22 -15.94 2.46
C ARG A 573 -23.99 -15.11 2.13
N VAL A 574 -23.44 -14.49 3.16
CA VAL A 574 -22.28 -13.61 3.06
C VAL A 574 -21.02 -14.37 3.51
N PRO A 575 -20.05 -14.59 2.61
CA PRO A 575 -18.76 -15.17 2.98
C PRO A 575 -17.94 -14.23 3.85
N ARG A 576 -16.96 -14.79 4.57
CA ARG A 576 -16.03 -14.07 5.45
C ARG A 576 -15.49 -12.78 4.80
N GLY A 577 -15.58 -11.68 5.54
CA GLY A 577 -14.93 -10.41 5.20
C GLY A 577 -15.52 -9.63 4.00
N ARG A 578 -16.69 -10.05 3.48
CA ARG A 578 -17.30 -9.44 2.27
C ARG A 578 -18.19 -8.24 2.53
N THR A 579 -18.54 -7.97 3.78
CA THR A 579 -19.30 -6.79 4.16
C THR A 579 -18.56 -5.96 5.19
N LEU A 580 -18.87 -4.67 5.25
CA LEU A 580 -18.35 -3.76 6.25
C LEU A 580 -19.30 -3.77 7.46
N ASP A 581 -18.72 -3.88 8.64
CA ASP A 581 -19.42 -3.83 9.92
C ASP A 581 -19.47 -2.38 10.40
N VAL A 582 -20.60 -1.71 10.18
CA VAL A 582 -20.72 -0.27 10.48
C VAL A 582 -20.67 -0.02 11.98
N VAL A 583 -21.33 -0.88 12.76
CA VAL A 583 -21.38 -0.74 14.22
C VAL A 583 -19.98 -0.92 14.82
N ALA A 584 -19.29 -2.02 14.48
CA ALA A 584 -17.94 -2.25 14.98
C ALA A 584 -16.93 -1.20 14.48
N THR A 585 -17.13 -0.67 13.28
CA THR A 585 -16.31 0.44 12.76
C THR A 585 -16.58 1.73 13.53
N ALA A 586 -17.84 2.06 13.82
CA ALA A 586 -18.19 3.25 14.61
C ALA A 586 -17.58 3.18 16.02
N ASP A 587 -17.65 2.02 16.67
CA ASP A 587 -17.03 1.80 17.99
C ASP A 587 -15.50 1.97 17.95
N ALA A 588 -14.86 1.51 16.89
CA ALA A 588 -13.41 1.69 16.70
C ALA A 588 -13.03 3.17 16.48
N LEU A 589 -13.84 3.92 15.72
CA LEU A 589 -13.60 5.35 15.45
C LEU A 589 -13.93 6.25 16.64
N ALA A 590 -14.88 5.87 17.49
CA ALA A 590 -15.21 6.64 18.70
C ALA A 590 -14.00 6.80 19.64
N ALA A 591 -13.02 5.89 19.57
CA ALA A 591 -11.77 5.99 20.32
C ALA A 591 -10.73 6.96 19.71
N LEU A 592 -11.03 7.59 18.56
CA LEU A 592 -10.12 8.43 17.78
C LEU A 592 -10.76 9.82 17.54
N PRO A 593 -10.78 10.71 18.55
CA PRO A 593 -11.56 11.96 18.48
C PRO A 593 -11.08 12.96 17.41
N LEU A 594 -9.84 12.82 16.94
CA LEU A 594 -9.27 13.65 15.87
C LEU A 594 -9.39 13.01 14.48
N ALA A 595 -10.06 11.86 14.38
CA ALA A 595 -10.42 11.23 13.12
C ALA A 595 -11.94 11.20 12.96
N GLY A 596 -12.45 12.04 12.06
CA GLY A 596 -13.85 12.02 11.68
C GLY A 596 -14.19 10.78 10.86
N GLY A 597 -15.46 10.35 10.91
CA GLY A 597 -15.96 9.24 10.11
C GLY A 597 -17.46 9.35 9.83
N ARG A 598 -17.94 8.73 8.75
CA ARG A 598 -19.39 8.59 8.50
C ARG A 598 -20.03 7.42 9.25
N ALA A 599 -19.23 6.57 9.90
CA ALA A 599 -19.71 5.37 10.59
C ALA A 599 -20.78 5.70 11.64
N GLU A 600 -20.60 6.76 12.42
CA GLU A 600 -21.56 7.16 13.45
C GLU A 600 -22.91 7.59 12.85
N ARG A 601 -22.87 8.41 11.79
CA ARG A 601 -24.10 8.83 11.09
C ARG A 601 -24.82 7.63 10.45
N LEU A 602 -24.09 6.67 9.90
CA LEU A 602 -24.65 5.45 9.34
C LEU A 602 -25.28 4.58 10.43
N ARG A 603 -24.63 4.47 11.60
CA ARG A 603 -25.17 3.79 12.79
C ARG A 603 -26.46 4.44 13.28
N GLN A 604 -26.49 5.77 13.38
CA GLN A 604 -27.68 6.55 13.75
C GLN A 604 -28.82 6.40 12.72
N ALA A 605 -28.49 6.23 11.44
CA ALA A 605 -29.44 5.90 10.38
C ALA A 605 -29.91 4.42 10.38
N GLY A 606 -29.46 3.61 11.35
CA GLY A 606 -29.84 2.21 11.51
C GLY A 606 -29.14 1.25 10.52
N VAL A 607 -28.05 1.67 9.88
CA VAL A 607 -27.27 0.80 8.99
C VAL A 607 -26.32 -0.07 9.82
N GLU A 608 -26.57 -1.38 9.86
CA GLU A 608 -25.72 -2.33 10.59
C GLU A 608 -24.52 -2.79 9.75
N LEU A 609 -24.78 -3.16 8.50
CA LEU A 609 -23.81 -3.76 7.59
C LEU A 609 -23.89 -3.09 6.21
N ILE A 610 -22.76 -2.98 5.54
CA ILE A 610 -22.67 -2.48 4.17
C ILE A 610 -22.08 -3.56 3.27
N LEU A 611 -22.83 -3.98 2.25
CA LEU A 611 -22.34 -4.77 1.15
C LEU A 611 -21.96 -3.84 0.01
N THR A 612 -20.67 -3.76 -0.32
CA THR A 612 -20.20 -2.94 -1.44
C THR A 612 -20.42 -3.67 -2.77
N SER A 613 -20.60 -2.92 -3.86
CA SER A 613 -20.86 -3.46 -5.21
C SER A 613 -19.87 -4.55 -5.64
N ARG A 614 -18.58 -4.38 -5.34
CA ARG A 614 -17.50 -5.38 -5.57
C ARG A 614 -17.76 -6.77 -4.96
N SER A 615 -18.69 -6.88 -4.02
CA SER A 615 -19.02 -8.13 -3.34
C SER A 615 -20.38 -8.70 -3.75
N TYR A 616 -21.14 -8.04 -4.63
CA TYR A 616 -22.46 -8.50 -5.02
C TYR A 616 -22.42 -9.90 -5.65
N ASP A 617 -21.53 -10.15 -6.61
CA ASP A 617 -21.41 -11.46 -7.27
C ASP A 617 -20.85 -12.56 -6.34
N ARG A 618 -20.24 -12.15 -5.23
CA ARG A 618 -19.64 -13.06 -4.24
C ARG A 618 -20.62 -13.44 -3.13
N VAL A 619 -21.82 -12.85 -3.12
CA VAL A 619 -22.88 -13.13 -2.15
C VAL A 619 -23.96 -13.95 -2.82
N GLN A 620 -24.32 -15.06 -2.19
CA GLN A 620 -25.32 -15.99 -2.70
C GLN A 620 -26.68 -15.68 -2.08
N VAL A 621 -27.74 -15.67 -2.89
CA VAL A 621 -29.12 -15.56 -2.44
C VAL A 621 -29.66 -16.96 -2.22
N ASP A 622 -30.21 -17.21 -1.03
CA ASP A 622 -30.88 -18.47 -0.71
C ASP A 622 -32.38 -18.38 -1.00
N ARG A 623 -33.02 -17.27 -0.59
CA ARG A 623 -34.47 -17.09 -0.65
C ARG A 623 -34.84 -15.64 -0.90
N VAL A 624 -35.95 -15.44 -1.59
CA VAL A 624 -36.58 -14.13 -1.78
C VAL A 624 -37.99 -14.18 -1.23
N HIS A 625 -38.38 -13.14 -0.51
CA HIS A 625 -39.72 -12.96 0.01
C HIS A 625 -40.30 -11.62 -0.46
N ARG A 626 -41.61 -11.57 -0.67
CA ARG A 626 -42.37 -10.36 -0.98
C ARG A 626 -43.28 -10.03 0.20
N ALA A 627 -43.48 -8.75 0.45
CA ALA A 627 -44.43 -8.32 1.48
C ALA A 627 -45.86 -8.45 0.95
N ARG A 628 -46.72 -9.16 1.68
CA ARG A 628 -48.17 -9.25 1.44
C ARG A 628 -48.89 -9.23 2.80
N ASP A 629 -49.93 -8.41 2.93
CA ASP A 629 -50.75 -8.30 4.14
C ASP A 629 -49.94 -8.13 5.46
N GLY A 630 -48.83 -7.38 5.39
CA GLY A 630 -47.96 -7.16 6.55
C GLY A 630 -47.06 -8.34 6.93
N ALA A 631 -47.03 -9.41 6.14
CA ALA A 631 -46.17 -10.57 6.32
C ALA A 631 -45.19 -10.77 5.15
N TRP A 632 -44.10 -11.51 5.40
CA TRP A 632 -43.18 -11.93 4.35
C TRP A 632 -43.59 -13.28 3.78
N GLU A 633 -44.02 -13.30 2.52
CA GLU A 633 -44.34 -14.52 1.78
C GLU A 633 -43.20 -14.89 0.85
N ALA A 634 -42.82 -16.17 0.80
CA ALA A 634 -41.76 -16.65 -0.09
C ALA A 634 -42.18 -16.53 -1.56
N VAL A 635 -41.27 -16.07 -2.43
CA VAL A 635 -41.49 -16.07 -3.87
C VAL A 635 -41.15 -17.46 -4.41
N PRO A 636 -42.12 -18.22 -4.94
CA PRO A 636 -41.88 -19.57 -5.45
C PRO A 636 -41.02 -19.55 -6.71
N GLY A 637 -40.22 -20.60 -6.92
CA GLY A 637 -39.46 -20.81 -8.16
C GLY A 637 -38.16 -19.99 -8.30
N VAL A 638 -37.75 -19.24 -7.26
CA VAL A 638 -36.48 -18.50 -7.29
C VAL A 638 -35.31 -19.46 -7.04
N ALA A 639 -34.46 -19.65 -8.05
CA ALA A 639 -33.23 -20.41 -7.92
C ALA A 639 -32.20 -19.66 -7.06
N ALA A 640 -31.45 -20.40 -6.25
CA ALA A 640 -30.32 -19.85 -5.52
C ALA A 640 -29.21 -19.44 -6.50
N GLY A 641 -28.53 -18.32 -6.21
CA GLY A 641 -27.47 -17.83 -7.09
C GLY A 641 -26.92 -16.46 -6.67
N PRO A 642 -26.01 -15.89 -7.47
CA PRO A 642 -25.40 -14.60 -7.18
C PRO A 642 -26.45 -13.48 -7.05
N LEU A 643 -26.23 -12.55 -6.11
CA LEU A 643 -27.18 -11.50 -5.79
C LEU A 643 -27.65 -10.67 -7.01
N PRO A 644 -26.79 -10.21 -7.93
CA PRO A 644 -27.23 -9.46 -9.10
C PRO A 644 -28.11 -10.27 -10.05
N VAL A 645 -27.81 -11.56 -10.22
CA VAL A 645 -28.55 -12.47 -11.10
C VAL A 645 -29.96 -12.68 -10.56
N VAL A 646 -30.06 -13.03 -9.28
CA VAL A 646 -31.37 -13.27 -8.65
C VAL A 646 -32.17 -11.97 -8.57
N ALA A 647 -31.55 -10.85 -8.18
CA ALA A 647 -32.24 -9.55 -8.09
C ALA A 647 -32.88 -9.14 -9.43
N ARG A 648 -32.17 -9.28 -10.56
CA ARG A 648 -32.73 -9.00 -11.90
C ARG A 648 -33.92 -9.89 -12.26
N GLY A 649 -33.94 -11.14 -11.79
CA GLY A 649 -35.03 -12.07 -12.06
C GLY A 649 -36.29 -11.81 -11.23
N VAL A 650 -36.16 -11.17 -10.06
CA VAL A 650 -37.29 -10.98 -9.12
C VAL A 650 -37.79 -9.54 -9.02
N GLN A 651 -36.99 -8.56 -9.42
CA GLN A 651 -37.40 -7.15 -9.50
C GLN A 651 -38.10 -6.89 -10.83
N THR A 652 -39.21 -6.17 -10.80
CA THR A 652 -39.92 -5.75 -12.00
C THR A 652 -39.45 -4.37 -12.43
N ALA A 653 -39.49 -4.07 -13.73
CA ALA A 653 -39.23 -2.71 -14.21
C ALA A 653 -40.22 -1.72 -13.55
N PRO A 654 -39.78 -0.50 -13.22
CA PRO A 654 -40.71 0.53 -12.77
C PRO A 654 -41.72 0.80 -13.88
N THR A 655 -43.01 0.69 -13.56
CA THR A 655 -44.09 1.19 -14.42
C THR A 655 -43.92 2.71 -14.48
N GLY A 656 -43.52 3.22 -15.65
CA GLY A 656 -43.50 4.67 -15.89
C GLY A 656 -44.91 5.24 -15.73
N PRO A 657 -45.04 6.57 -15.50
CA PRO A 657 -46.36 7.19 -15.62
C PRO A 657 -46.91 6.86 -17.00
N ALA A 658 -48.14 6.34 -17.05
CA ALA A 658 -48.87 6.21 -18.29
C ALA A 658 -48.76 7.56 -19.00
N ALA A 659 -48.26 7.55 -20.24
CA ALA A 659 -48.34 8.71 -21.10
C ALA A 659 -49.81 9.12 -21.13
N THR A 660 -50.16 10.17 -20.40
CA THR A 660 -51.40 10.89 -20.61
C THR A 660 -51.25 11.53 -21.97
N SER A 661 -51.82 10.87 -22.98
CA SER A 661 -52.13 11.53 -24.25
C SER A 661 -53.02 12.73 -23.93
N ASN A 662 -52.50 13.92 -24.19
CA ASN A 662 -53.20 15.05 -24.79
C ASN A 662 -52.17 16.02 -25.35
#